data_AF-E1ZK32-F1
#
_entry.id   AF-E1ZK32-F1
#
_cell.length_a   1.000
_cell.length_b   1.000
_cell.length_c   1.000
_cell.angle_alpha   90.00
_cell.angle_beta   90.00
_cell.angle_gamma   90.00
#
_symmetry.space_group_name_H-M   'P 1'
#
loop_
_entity.id
_entity.type
_entity.pdbx_description
1 polymer ?
#
loop_
_entity_poly.entity_id
_entity_poly.type
_entity_poly.pdbx_seq_one_letter_code
_entity_poly.pdbx_strand_id
1 'polypeptide(L)'
;MQLALRALLLLAVAQHAHAGCTAGYLALDLLNANSTDCRSSLLARCLSTFRVAVDAACAIQLTPLAGGGAYVPAIWSTHAAATYARLQECPTSASAAVPTSSDPTEAEVKAAIQTALERHIYGDAYALAVSGVAWDTGTVLVTTAADTCQLKFGITSIDNASNSLVTKLAPHAVKVQCLVAGLLSVGEECELDPLLAPPDCSPGRRPVALTALTQACALCTPAHPTSTLEYLGPRSTYQPYLGQAAGSACLACPDPEFTSYTGADDCTVPVVTVCPDGHELNSLTDECDGCPAGTKRDSATEEFCIPCPPGHYSPVNASSCTPCPLDQFSPIYGLAEQDAVGVKKCWYCPNGTLAITEDSQSGQTGSTACDPCPPGTFSKVVGGATHRTCAACEDGYYRAGWGSAINNECKQIPAGWKESNRTVAAYDRAKIELCNKGEVSSWSGATRTPPNPEACSPCVANTYAPRRGMAACQQCVGGTAPTSSVGSPGFDKCTACEGNTYRPVSSTSSTCLVCTAGKEVHGTSHRGCSPCSAGWFMPDEANGTNLALPALSGSCSRCPTFLFYFFVFFFARPGVVQQRGGARAFVLQAEFATRPANQYQNRTGQAACVLCPAGSSTSDTGNTQCYPCPLGTYSTSPEMNCVPAPEGSYVGTTGATAYTACPTGTFSNSAGAEACDICVAGQYANVKGSKACKTCGAGSWSSGAAASCTKCLPGYYASPGSGMCSPCKPGSFSNVSGMGVCLGCPLGRQCPSIATKEPQPCPKGSYSNKEGARLCTLCAANTYQDVRGQRGCKVCASGYTTRGLQGQSACQPMRTQTRRMLRSHFSS
;
A
#
# COMPACT_ATOMS: atom_id res chain seq x y z
N MET A 1 -29.79 -17.44 3.70
CA MET A 1 -31.14 -17.32 3.09
C MET A 1 -31.37 -16.06 2.26
N GLN A 2 -30.37 -15.20 1.98
CA GLN A 2 -30.53 -14.03 1.09
C GLN A 2 -29.82 -14.16 -0.29
N LEU A 3 -28.94 -15.14 -0.50
CA LEU A 3 -28.35 -15.39 -1.83
C LEU A 3 -29.25 -16.22 -2.77
N ALA A 4 -30.13 -17.08 -2.23
CA ALA A 4 -31.06 -17.86 -3.04
C ALA A 4 -32.06 -16.98 -3.83
N LEU A 5 -32.37 -15.78 -3.32
CA LEU A 5 -33.25 -14.81 -3.98
C LEU A 5 -32.60 -14.09 -5.17
N ARG A 6 -31.26 -14.12 -5.29
CA ARG A 6 -30.54 -13.60 -6.48
C ARG A 6 -30.36 -14.65 -7.58
N ALA A 7 -30.49 -15.94 -7.27
CA ALA A 7 -30.39 -17.01 -8.26
C ALA A 7 -31.68 -17.18 -9.09
N LEU A 8 -32.86 -16.90 -8.52
CA LEU A 8 -34.13 -16.94 -9.26
C LEU A 8 -34.34 -15.74 -10.21
N LEU A 9 -33.50 -14.71 -10.18
CA LEU A 9 -33.63 -13.53 -11.05
C LEU A 9 -32.87 -13.63 -12.39
N LEU A 10 -32.12 -14.72 -12.61
CA LEU A 10 -31.30 -14.93 -13.81
C LEU A 10 -31.91 -15.93 -14.82
N LEU A 11 -33.14 -16.38 -14.58
CA LEU A 11 -33.89 -17.29 -15.45
C LEU A 11 -35.09 -16.62 -16.15
N ALA A 12 -35.05 -15.29 -16.25
CA ALA A 12 -36.09 -14.48 -16.89
C ALA A 12 -35.50 -13.49 -17.91
N VAL A 13 -34.78 -14.00 -18.92
CA VAL A 13 -34.68 -13.29 -20.21
C VAL A 13 -35.98 -13.50 -20.98
N ALA A 14 -37.05 -12.92 -20.44
CA ALA A 14 -38.26 -12.69 -21.21
C ALA A 14 -37.93 -11.62 -22.25
N GLN A 15 -38.06 -11.97 -23.53
CA GLN A 15 -37.90 -11.07 -24.66
C GLN A 15 -38.75 -9.82 -24.43
N HIS A 16 -38.11 -8.69 -24.10
CA HIS A 16 -38.79 -7.41 -24.01
C HIS A 16 -39.04 -6.92 -25.43
N ALA A 17 -40.22 -7.27 -25.95
CA ALA A 17 -40.74 -6.67 -27.17
C ALA A 17 -40.67 -5.15 -27.04
N HIS A 18 -39.91 -4.51 -27.93
CA HIS A 18 -39.74 -3.07 -27.87
C HIS A 18 -41.01 -2.40 -28.36
N ALA A 19 -41.53 -1.43 -27.60
CA ALA A 19 -42.84 -0.83 -27.86
C ALA A 19 -42.98 -0.11 -29.23
N GLY A 20 -41.87 0.14 -29.93
CA GLY A 20 -41.83 0.68 -31.31
C GLY A 20 -41.79 -0.37 -32.43
N CYS A 21 -41.56 -1.65 -32.13
CA CYS A 21 -41.34 -2.69 -33.14
C CYS A 21 -42.33 -3.84 -33.03
N THR A 22 -43.33 -3.81 -33.92
CA THR A 22 -44.06 -5.00 -34.34
C THR A 22 -43.18 -5.90 -35.23
N ALA A 23 -43.56 -7.17 -35.37
CA ALA A 23 -42.90 -8.13 -36.25
C ALA A 23 -43.68 -8.32 -37.57
N GLY A 24 -42.96 -8.60 -38.66
CA GLY A 24 -43.54 -8.77 -40.01
C GLY A 24 -42.47 -8.76 -41.09
N TYR A 25 -42.86 -8.81 -42.37
CA TYR A 25 -41.90 -9.03 -43.46
C TYR A 25 -42.29 -8.49 -44.84
N LEU A 26 -41.27 -8.39 -45.70
CA LEU A 26 -41.35 -8.20 -47.15
C LEU A 26 -40.72 -9.42 -47.83
N ALA A 27 -41.32 -9.93 -48.91
CA ALA A 27 -40.68 -10.90 -49.81
C ALA A 27 -40.28 -10.21 -51.11
N LEU A 28 -39.08 -10.51 -51.60
CA LEU A 28 -38.48 -9.91 -52.78
C LEU A 28 -38.03 -11.00 -53.76
N ASP A 29 -38.38 -10.80 -55.03
CA ASP A 29 -38.01 -11.67 -56.15
C ASP A 29 -37.19 -10.91 -57.19
N LEU A 30 -36.16 -11.56 -57.74
CA LEU A 30 -35.29 -10.98 -58.76
C LEU A 30 -36.03 -10.83 -60.09
N LEU A 31 -36.36 -9.59 -60.48
CA LEU A 31 -37.06 -9.29 -61.72
C LEU A 31 -36.10 -9.25 -62.93
N ASN A 32 -34.96 -8.58 -62.78
CA ASN A 32 -33.99 -8.46 -63.86
C ASN A 32 -32.59 -8.10 -63.36
N ALA A 33 -31.59 -8.30 -64.22
CA ALA A 33 -30.22 -7.84 -64.06
C ALA A 33 -29.81 -7.00 -65.28
N ASN A 34 -28.97 -5.97 -65.10
CA ASN A 34 -28.57 -5.07 -66.19
C ASN A 34 -27.64 -5.71 -67.25
N SER A 35 -27.08 -6.88 -66.99
CA SER A 35 -26.29 -7.67 -67.95
C SER A 35 -26.49 -9.18 -67.75
N THR A 36 -26.08 -9.99 -68.73
CA THR A 36 -26.02 -11.46 -68.59
C THR A 36 -25.01 -11.89 -67.53
N ASP A 37 -23.88 -11.19 -67.42
CA ASP A 37 -22.84 -11.48 -66.44
C ASP A 37 -23.36 -11.30 -65.01
N CYS A 38 -24.23 -10.30 -64.79
CA CYS A 38 -24.89 -10.08 -63.50
C CYS A 38 -25.85 -11.20 -63.06
N ARG A 39 -26.41 -11.98 -64.00
CA ARG A 39 -27.20 -13.17 -63.63
C ARG A 39 -26.34 -14.27 -63.01
N SER A 40 -25.02 -14.24 -63.24
CA SER A 40 -24.06 -15.15 -62.60
C SER A 40 -23.51 -14.65 -61.25
N SER A 41 -23.91 -13.45 -60.81
CA SER A 41 -23.48 -12.86 -59.53
C SER A 41 -23.91 -13.70 -58.33
N LEU A 42 -23.13 -13.64 -57.26
CA LEU A 42 -23.35 -14.46 -56.06
C LEU A 42 -24.70 -14.18 -55.40
N LEU A 43 -25.13 -12.90 -55.37
CA LEU A 43 -26.46 -12.52 -54.89
C LEU A 43 -27.58 -13.08 -55.78
N ALA A 44 -27.47 -12.98 -57.12
CA ALA A 44 -28.48 -13.53 -58.02
C ALA A 44 -28.59 -15.07 -57.93
N ARG A 45 -27.49 -15.75 -57.57
CA ARG A 45 -27.44 -17.22 -57.42
C ARG A 45 -27.97 -17.74 -56.08
N CYS A 46 -27.69 -17.05 -54.97
CA CYS A 46 -28.12 -17.50 -53.63
C CYS A 46 -29.39 -16.83 -53.10
N LEU A 47 -29.76 -15.67 -53.65
CA LEU A 47 -30.88 -14.84 -53.18
C LEU A 47 -31.75 -14.41 -54.38
N SER A 48 -32.19 -15.37 -55.21
CA SER A 48 -33.15 -15.10 -56.27
C SER A 48 -34.52 -14.69 -55.73
N THR A 49 -34.90 -15.28 -54.60
CA THR A 49 -36.18 -15.10 -53.89
C THR A 49 -35.89 -15.12 -52.40
N PHE A 50 -36.15 -14.03 -51.67
CA PHE A 50 -35.85 -13.95 -50.24
C PHE A 50 -36.81 -13.05 -49.45
N ARG A 51 -36.86 -13.27 -48.15
CA ARG A 51 -37.68 -12.54 -47.18
C ARG A 51 -36.82 -11.63 -46.32
N VAL A 52 -37.16 -10.35 -46.26
CA VAL A 52 -36.69 -9.39 -45.25
C VAL A 52 -37.69 -9.40 -44.10
N ALA A 53 -37.28 -9.83 -42.92
CA ALA A 53 -38.11 -9.80 -41.71
C ALA A 53 -37.54 -8.82 -40.68
N VAL A 54 -38.43 -8.23 -39.88
CA VAL A 54 -38.09 -7.57 -38.61
C VAL A 54 -38.71 -8.35 -37.47
N ASP A 55 -37.96 -8.55 -36.38
CA ASP A 55 -38.42 -9.21 -35.17
C ASP A 55 -38.95 -8.22 -34.10
N ALA A 56 -39.46 -8.75 -32.99
CA ALA A 56 -39.97 -7.95 -31.87
C ALA A 56 -38.89 -7.18 -31.07
N ALA A 57 -37.60 -7.36 -31.41
CA ALA A 57 -36.46 -6.65 -30.85
C ALA A 57 -35.87 -5.63 -31.85
N CYS A 58 -36.61 -5.27 -32.90
CA CYS A 58 -36.19 -4.38 -33.99
C CYS A 58 -35.00 -4.91 -34.83
N ALA A 59 -34.63 -6.19 -34.73
CA ALA A 59 -33.53 -6.74 -35.51
C ALA A 59 -34.02 -7.20 -36.90
N ILE A 60 -33.22 -6.92 -37.92
CA ILE A 60 -33.53 -7.26 -39.31
C ILE A 60 -32.81 -8.56 -39.70
N GLN A 61 -33.53 -9.48 -40.34
CA GLN A 61 -33.03 -10.75 -40.84
C GLN A 61 -33.44 -10.99 -42.28
N LEU A 62 -32.56 -11.61 -43.06
CA LEU A 62 -32.84 -12.11 -44.40
C LEU A 62 -32.99 -13.62 -44.35
N THR A 63 -34.10 -14.15 -44.88
CA THR A 63 -34.31 -15.59 -45.04
C THR A 63 -34.47 -15.92 -46.53
N PRO A 64 -33.57 -16.72 -47.13
CA PRO A 64 -33.75 -17.18 -48.50
C PRO A 64 -35.01 -18.04 -48.60
N LEU A 65 -35.81 -17.80 -49.64
CA LEU A 65 -37.06 -18.52 -49.93
C LEU A 65 -36.88 -19.47 -51.12
N ALA A 66 -36.00 -19.12 -52.08
CA ALA A 66 -35.43 -20.04 -53.06
C ALA A 66 -33.93 -19.73 -53.25
N GLY A 67 -33.10 -20.77 -53.35
CA GLY A 67 -31.64 -20.65 -53.39
C GLY A 67 -30.88 -21.92 -52.95
N GLY A 68 -31.52 -22.84 -52.21
CA GLY A 68 -30.95 -24.15 -51.89
C GLY A 68 -30.66 -24.98 -53.15
N GLY A 69 -29.59 -25.78 -53.12
CA GLY A 69 -29.06 -26.51 -54.28
C GLY A 69 -28.20 -25.67 -55.24
N ALA A 70 -28.14 -24.34 -55.09
CA ALA A 70 -27.16 -23.52 -55.78
C ALA A 70 -25.85 -23.45 -54.99
N TYR A 71 -24.72 -23.34 -55.69
CA TYR A 71 -23.38 -23.32 -55.08
C TYR A 71 -22.59 -22.07 -55.47
N VAL A 72 -21.76 -21.58 -54.55
CA VAL A 72 -20.84 -20.44 -54.71
C VAL A 72 -19.40 -20.82 -54.32
N PRO A 73 -18.38 -20.13 -54.83
CA PRO A 73 -16.99 -20.42 -54.47
C PRO A 73 -16.68 -20.09 -53.00
N ALA A 74 -16.09 -21.01 -52.24
CA ALA A 74 -15.68 -20.74 -50.86
C ALA A 74 -14.49 -19.76 -50.78
N ILE A 75 -14.47 -18.89 -49.76
CA ILE A 75 -13.43 -17.87 -49.56
C ILE A 75 -12.73 -18.11 -48.21
N TRP A 76 -11.40 -18.17 -48.22
CA TRP A 76 -10.59 -18.23 -46.99
C TRP A 76 -10.23 -16.82 -46.50
N SER A 77 -10.48 -16.55 -45.23
CA SER A 77 -10.40 -15.21 -44.59
C SER A 77 -8.98 -14.62 -44.44
N THR A 78 -7.98 -15.12 -45.15
CA THR A 78 -6.57 -14.76 -44.97
C THR A 78 -5.77 -14.55 -46.27
N HIS A 79 -6.37 -14.70 -47.45
CA HIS A 79 -5.65 -14.59 -48.74
C HIS A 79 -6.25 -13.52 -49.66
N ALA A 80 -5.40 -12.59 -50.11
CA ALA A 80 -5.77 -11.49 -51.00
C ALA A 80 -5.75 -11.85 -52.50
N ALA A 81 -5.77 -13.15 -52.84
CA ALA A 81 -5.74 -13.65 -54.21
C ALA A 81 -6.75 -14.79 -54.40
N ALA A 82 -7.44 -14.78 -55.53
CA ALA A 82 -8.58 -15.64 -55.82
C ALA A 82 -8.19 -17.08 -56.17
N THR A 83 -7.96 -17.92 -55.15
CA THR A 83 -7.84 -19.38 -55.30
C THR A 83 -9.07 -20.09 -54.73
N TYR A 84 -10.02 -20.40 -55.61
CA TYR A 84 -11.25 -21.11 -55.27
C TYR A 84 -11.06 -22.63 -55.46
N ALA A 85 -11.10 -23.40 -54.37
CA ALA A 85 -10.89 -24.86 -54.42
C ALA A 85 -12.12 -25.69 -54.03
N ARG A 86 -13.17 -25.08 -53.45
CA ARG A 86 -14.44 -25.76 -53.13
C ARG A 86 -15.64 -24.87 -53.39
N LEU A 87 -16.70 -25.50 -53.90
CA LEU A 87 -18.03 -24.95 -53.95
C LEU A 87 -18.70 -25.15 -52.58
N GLN A 88 -19.18 -24.07 -51.98
CA GLN A 88 -20.04 -24.07 -50.80
C GLN A 88 -21.49 -23.90 -51.27
N GLU A 89 -22.43 -24.66 -50.70
CA GLU A 89 -23.85 -24.46 -50.99
C GLU A 89 -24.30 -23.07 -50.49
N CYS A 90 -25.18 -22.42 -51.24
CA CYS A 90 -25.81 -21.17 -50.84
C CYS A 90 -26.51 -21.36 -49.48
N PRO A 91 -26.43 -20.37 -48.56
CA PRO A 91 -27.11 -20.47 -47.28
C PRO A 91 -28.61 -20.72 -47.47
N THR A 92 -29.17 -21.65 -46.72
CA THR A 92 -30.61 -21.93 -46.65
C THR A 92 -31.23 -21.45 -45.33
N SER A 93 -30.40 -21.10 -44.35
CA SER A 93 -30.80 -20.53 -43.07
C SER A 93 -30.96 -19.01 -43.12
N ALA A 94 -31.72 -18.44 -42.19
CA ALA A 94 -31.78 -17.00 -42.00
C ALA A 94 -30.41 -16.38 -41.67
N SER A 95 -30.20 -15.12 -42.04
CA SER A 95 -29.01 -14.35 -41.71
C SER A 95 -28.85 -14.15 -40.20
N ALA A 96 -27.62 -13.84 -39.78
CA ALA A 96 -27.41 -13.16 -38.50
C ALA A 96 -28.34 -11.93 -38.41
N ALA A 97 -28.93 -11.72 -37.25
CA ALA A 97 -29.83 -10.60 -37.00
C ALA A 97 -29.04 -9.30 -36.89
N VAL A 98 -29.35 -8.32 -37.73
CA VAL A 98 -28.73 -6.99 -37.70
C VAL A 98 -29.56 -6.11 -36.75
N PRO A 99 -29.07 -5.78 -35.54
CA PRO A 99 -29.84 -4.99 -34.58
C PRO A 99 -29.94 -3.54 -35.06
N THR A 100 -31.12 -2.93 -34.86
CA THR A 100 -31.33 -1.50 -35.07
C THR A 100 -31.62 -0.78 -33.75
N SER A 101 -31.89 0.52 -33.79
CA SER A 101 -32.35 1.28 -32.62
C SER A 101 -33.77 0.86 -32.20
N SER A 102 -34.20 1.29 -31.01
CA SER A 102 -35.48 0.90 -30.39
C SER A 102 -36.76 1.36 -31.12
N ASP A 103 -36.61 2.29 -32.06
CA ASP A 103 -37.63 2.76 -32.99
C ASP A 103 -36.91 3.24 -34.27
N PRO A 104 -36.57 2.32 -35.20
CA PRO A 104 -35.62 2.62 -36.25
C PRO A 104 -36.16 3.62 -37.27
N THR A 105 -35.30 4.49 -37.77
CA THR A 105 -35.57 5.37 -38.91
C THR A 105 -35.51 4.60 -40.23
N GLU A 106 -36.14 5.14 -41.28
CA GLU A 106 -36.08 4.56 -42.63
C GLU A 106 -34.63 4.32 -43.11
N ALA A 107 -33.72 5.25 -42.80
CA ALA A 107 -32.31 5.14 -43.14
C ALA A 107 -31.61 3.99 -42.38
N GLU A 108 -31.89 3.82 -41.08
CA GLU A 108 -31.37 2.69 -40.29
C GLU A 108 -31.88 1.34 -40.81
N VAL A 109 -33.17 1.26 -41.18
CA VAL A 109 -33.76 0.07 -41.80
C VAL A 109 -33.06 -0.25 -43.13
N LYS A 110 -32.92 0.73 -44.03
CA LYS A 110 -32.25 0.54 -45.33
C LYS A 110 -30.77 0.12 -45.17
N ALA A 111 -30.04 0.73 -44.24
CA ALA A 111 -28.65 0.38 -43.94
C ALA A 111 -28.50 -1.01 -43.32
N ALA A 112 -29.43 -1.43 -42.45
CA ALA A 112 -29.42 -2.76 -41.87
C ALA A 112 -29.74 -3.85 -42.91
N ILE A 113 -30.65 -3.60 -43.86
CA ILE A 113 -30.92 -4.50 -45.00
C ILE A 113 -29.69 -4.62 -45.90
N GLN A 114 -29.01 -3.51 -46.22
CA GLN A 114 -27.75 -3.55 -46.96
C GLN A 114 -26.69 -4.38 -46.21
N THR A 115 -26.49 -4.12 -44.92
CA THR A 115 -25.54 -4.87 -44.08
C THR A 115 -25.85 -6.38 -44.05
N ALA A 116 -27.14 -6.75 -44.02
CA ALA A 116 -27.54 -8.14 -44.07
C ALA A 116 -27.27 -8.78 -45.44
N LEU A 117 -27.51 -8.06 -46.55
CA LEU A 117 -27.21 -8.53 -47.91
C LEU A 117 -25.70 -8.74 -48.13
N GLU A 118 -24.88 -7.80 -47.65
CA GLU A 118 -23.41 -7.89 -47.73
C GLU A 118 -22.86 -9.13 -47.03
N ARG A 119 -23.46 -9.51 -45.89
CA ARG A 119 -22.94 -10.57 -44.99
C ARG A 119 -23.65 -11.91 -45.13
N HIS A 120 -24.76 -12.00 -45.88
CA HIS A 120 -25.56 -13.23 -45.89
C HIS A 120 -24.79 -14.45 -46.42
N ILE A 121 -24.02 -14.29 -47.51
CA ILE A 121 -23.42 -15.42 -48.24
C ILE A 121 -22.14 -15.95 -47.56
N TYR A 122 -21.32 -15.08 -46.96
CA TYR A 122 -20.02 -15.47 -46.35
C TYR A 122 -19.86 -15.06 -44.87
N GLY A 123 -20.90 -14.50 -44.24
CA GLY A 123 -20.88 -14.05 -42.84
C GLY A 123 -20.11 -12.73 -42.62
N ASP A 124 -19.96 -12.35 -41.34
CA ASP A 124 -19.26 -11.12 -40.93
C ASP A 124 -17.77 -11.07 -41.33
N ALA A 125 -17.17 -12.22 -41.67
CA ALA A 125 -15.75 -12.34 -41.99
C ALA A 125 -15.40 -11.88 -43.42
N TYR A 126 -16.36 -11.85 -44.34
CA TYR A 126 -16.16 -11.39 -45.72
C TYR A 126 -17.46 -10.77 -46.26
N ALA A 127 -17.54 -9.44 -46.21
CA ALA A 127 -18.64 -8.70 -46.80
C ALA A 127 -18.54 -8.69 -48.34
N LEU A 128 -19.63 -8.99 -49.03
CA LEU A 128 -19.77 -8.71 -50.46
C LEU A 128 -19.73 -7.21 -50.70
N ALA A 129 -19.11 -6.78 -51.81
CA ALA A 129 -19.05 -5.37 -52.19
C ALA A 129 -20.39 -4.87 -52.76
N VAL A 130 -21.37 -4.62 -51.89
CA VAL A 130 -22.62 -3.90 -52.22
C VAL A 130 -22.32 -2.41 -52.10
N SER A 131 -22.34 -1.66 -53.21
CA SER A 131 -22.09 -0.20 -53.18
C SER A 131 -23.31 0.60 -52.74
N GLY A 132 -24.52 0.04 -52.89
CA GLY A 132 -25.74 0.62 -52.33
C GLY A 132 -27.00 -0.16 -52.67
N VAL A 133 -28.04 0.09 -51.87
CA VAL A 133 -29.41 -0.44 -52.08
C VAL A 133 -30.36 0.73 -52.27
N ALA A 134 -30.75 0.99 -53.52
CA ALA A 134 -31.73 2.03 -53.85
C ALA A 134 -33.16 1.45 -53.80
N TRP A 135 -34.10 2.25 -53.29
CA TRP A 135 -35.50 1.86 -53.13
C TRP A 135 -36.37 2.77 -53.97
N ASP A 136 -37.12 2.19 -54.88
CA ASP A 136 -38.20 2.82 -55.66
C ASP A 136 -39.55 2.30 -55.14
N THR A 137 -40.67 2.78 -55.69
CA THR A 137 -41.99 2.26 -55.33
C THR A 137 -42.15 0.81 -55.81
N GLY A 138 -42.11 -0.11 -54.84
CA GLY A 138 -42.22 -1.57 -55.03
C GLY A 138 -40.95 -2.29 -55.48
N THR A 139 -39.96 -1.60 -56.06
CA THR A 139 -38.72 -2.25 -56.53
C THR A 139 -37.48 -1.80 -55.77
N VAL A 140 -36.55 -2.73 -55.57
CA VAL A 140 -35.27 -2.50 -54.88
C VAL A 140 -34.14 -2.79 -55.85
N LEU A 141 -33.27 -1.80 -56.07
CA LEU A 141 -32.10 -1.92 -56.94
C LEU A 141 -30.84 -2.10 -56.08
N VAL A 142 -30.25 -3.28 -56.12
CA VAL A 142 -29.01 -3.62 -55.42
C VAL A 142 -27.84 -3.45 -56.40
N THR A 143 -26.89 -2.59 -56.06
CA THR A 143 -25.68 -2.36 -56.88
C THR A 143 -24.48 -3.03 -56.23
N THR A 144 -23.68 -3.76 -57.02
CA THR A 144 -22.49 -4.48 -56.56
C THR A 144 -21.26 -4.17 -57.40
N ALA A 145 -20.10 -4.24 -56.74
CA ALA A 145 -18.74 -4.14 -57.29
C ALA A 145 -18.51 -2.94 -58.25
N ALA A 146 -17.99 -1.83 -57.71
CA ALA A 146 -17.57 -0.65 -58.49
C ALA A 146 -18.62 -0.18 -59.52
N ASP A 147 -19.89 -0.25 -59.12
CA ASP A 147 -21.08 0.18 -59.87
C ASP A 147 -21.33 -0.51 -61.21
N THR A 148 -20.67 -1.65 -61.49
CA THR A 148 -20.84 -2.37 -62.77
C THR A 148 -22.09 -3.24 -62.82
N CYS A 149 -22.56 -3.76 -61.68
CA CYS A 149 -23.60 -4.78 -61.66
C CYS A 149 -24.83 -4.41 -60.83
N GLN A 150 -26.00 -4.36 -61.47
CA GLN A 150 -27.27 -3.94 -60.88
C GLN A 150 -28.33 -5.04 -60.97
N LEU A 151 -28.84 -5.45 -59.81
CA LEU A 151 -29.91 -6.44 -59.65
C LEU A 151 -31.18 -5.72 -59.21
N LYS A 152 -32.26 -5.85 -59.99
CA LYS A 152 -33.56 -5.25 -59.69
C LYS A 152 -34.52 -6.30 -59.14
N PHE A 153 -34.88 -6.15 -57.87
CA PHE A 153 -35.85 -6.97 -57.16
C PHE A 153 -37.21 -6.27 -57.10
N GLY A 154 -38.29 -7.06 -57.08
CA GLY A 154 -39.66 -6.59 -56.86
C GLY A 154 -40.22 -7.14 -55.56
N ILE A 155 -40.93 -6.31 -54.81
CA ILE A 155 -41.64 -6.74 -53.60
C ILE A 155 -42.90 -7.52 -54.04
N THR A 156 -42.93 -8.83 -53.81
CA THR A 156 -44.03 -9.72 -54.23
C THR A 156 -44.95 -10.08 -53.08
N SER A 157 -44.45 -10.08 -51.83
CA SER A 157 -45.28 -10.20 -50.64
C SER A 157 -44.94 -9.19 -49.56
N ILE A 158 -45.94 -8.87 -48.75
CA ILE A 158 -45.91 -7.93 -47.62
C ILE A 158 -46.83 -8.53 -46.58
N ASP A 159 -46.34 -8.69 -45.35
CA ASP A 159 -47.11 -9.17 -44.21
C ASP A 159 -47.25 -8.08 -43.15
N ASN A 160 -48.50 -7.92 -42.69
CA ASN A 160 -48.97 -6.82 -41.84
C ASN A 160 -48.50 -5.43 -42.30
N ALA A 161 -49.32 -4.76 -43.12
CA ALA A 161 -49.04 -3.39 -43.59
C ALA A 161 -48.83 -2.36 -42.46
N SER A 162 -49.36 -2.65 -41.26
CA SER A 162 -49.20 -1.88 -40.02
C SER A 162 -47.86 -2.13 -39.28
N ASN A 163 -46.98 -2.97 -39.82
CA ASN A 163 -45.74 -3.37 -39.16
C ASN A 163 -44.66 -2.26 -39.18
N SER A 164 -43.75 -2.26 -38.21
CA SER A 164 -42.61 -1.34 -38.12
C SER A 164 -41.78 -1.26 -39.41
N LEU A 165 -41.38 -2.40 -39.99
CA LEU A 165 -40.64 -2.45 -41.26
C LEU A 165 -41.42 -1.81 -42.42
N VAL A 166 -42.72 -2.12 -42.53
CA VAL A 166 -43.57 -1.68 -43.66
C VAL A 166 -43.96 -0.21 -43.52
N THR A 167 -44.23 0.26 -42.30
CA THR A 167 -44.57 1.66 -42.01
C THR A 167 -43.37 2.59 -42.15
N LYS A 168 -42.16 2.15 -41.77
CA LYS A 168 -40.92 2.93 -41.99
C LYS A 168 -40.47 2.93 -43.45
N LEU A 169 -40.83 1.91 -44.24
CA LEU A 169 -40.61 1.86 -45.70
C LEU A 169 -41.86 2.24 -46.51
N ALA A 170 -42.88 2.84 -45.91
CA ALA A 170 -44.22 3.02 -46.51
C ALA A 170 -44.28 3.61 -47.95
N PRO A 171 -43.48 4.62 -48.35
CA PRO A 171 -43.52 5.11 -49.74
C PRO A 171 -42.93 4.13 -50.77
N HIS A 172 -42.21 3.10 -50.32
CA HIS A 172 -41.54 2.09 -51.14
C HIS A 172 -42.18 0.69 -51.03
N ALA A 173 -42.80 0.36 -49.89
CA ALA A 173 -43.36 -0.95 -49.57
C ALA A 173 -44.73 -1.18 -50.24
N VAL A 174 -44.74 -1.22 -51.56
CA VAL A 174 -45.89 -1.52 -52.43
C VAL A 174 -45.61 -2.82 -53.17
N LYS A 175 -46.61 -3.69 -53.38
CA LYS A 175 -46.41 -4.92 -54.17
C LYS A 175 -46.24 -4.59 -55.66
N VAL A 176 -45.31 -5.27 -56.32
CA VAL A 176 -45.04 -5.11 -57.76
C VAL A 176 -46.00 -5.96 -58.58
N GLN A 177 -46.28 -5.42 -59.76
CA GLN A 177 -47.47 -5.65 -60.56
C GLN A 177 -47.13 -5.00 -61.95
N CYS A 178 -47.22 -5.69 -63.12
CA CYS A 178 -46.61 -5.29 -64.44
C CYS A 178 -47.53 -5.48 -65.70
N LEU A 179 -47.53 -4.64 -66.75
CA LEU A 179 -48.49 -4.78 -67.89
C LEU A 179 -48.01 -5.48 -69.19
N VAL A 180 -48.96 -5.87 -70.06
CA VAL A 180 -48.89 -6.72 -71.29
C VAL A 180 -48.03 -6.19 -72.48
N ALA A 181 -46.93 -5.49 -72.22
CA ALA A 181 -46.04 -4.98 -73.29
C ALA A 181 -44.54 -4.95 -72.92
N GLY A 182 -44.14 -5.60 -71.82
CA GLY A 182 -42.73 -5.65 -71.39
C GLY A 182 -42.16 -4.32 -70.88
N LEU A 183 -43.02 -3.31 -70.65
CA LEU A 183 -42.67 -2.06 -69.99
C LEU A 183 -43.27 -2.04 -68.57
N LEU A 184 -42.40 -1.80 -67.58
CA LEU A 184 -42.78 -1.76 -66.17
C LEU A 184 -43.45 -0.41 -65.83
N SER A 185 -44.72 -0.47 -65.44
CA SER A 185 -45.39 0.53 -64.63
C SER A 185 -46.06 -0.15 -63.44
N VAL A 186 -46.12 0.52 -62.29
CA VAL A 186 -46.70 0.01 -61.04
C VAL A 186 -48.19 -0.38 -61.24
N GLY A 187 -48.55 -1.66 -61.47
CA GLY A 187 -50.00 -2.05 -61.48
C GLY A 187 -50.65 -3.29 -62.18
N GLU A 188 -49.98 -4.37 -62.68
CA GLU A 188 -50.34 -5.83 -62.45
C GLU A 188 -50.01 -6.89 -63.56
N GLU A 189 -49.13 -7.87 -63.19
CA GLU A 189 -48.49 -9.10 -63.80
C GLU A 189 -47.72 -9.19 -65.17
N CYS A 190 -46.41 -9.51 -65.11
CA CYS A 190 -45.58 -9.90 -66.29
C CYS A 190 -45.17 -11.39 -66.24
N GLU A 191 -45.79 -12.19 -67.10
CA GLU A 191 -45.26 -13.47 -67.60
C GLU A 191 -44.70 -13.24 -69.01
N LEU A 192 -43.58 -13.88 -69.38
CA LEU A 192 -43.04 -13.79 -70.74
C LEU A 192 -43.63 -14.91 -71.60
N ASP A 193 -44.48 -14.51 -72.54
CA ASP A 193 -45.29 -15.39 -73.39
C ASP A 193 -44.43 -16.33 -74.28
N PRO A 194 -44.75 -17.63 -74.37
CA PRO A 194 -44.13 -18.53 -75.34
C PRO A 194 -44.87 -18.47 -76.68
N LEU A 195 -44.16 -18.45 -77.82
CA LEU A 195 -44.68 -18.99 -79.10
C LEU A 195 -43.62 -18.98 -80.22
N LEU A 196 -43.07 -20.17 -80.50
CA LEU A 196 -43.02 -20.74 -81.86
C LEU A 196 -42.44 -22.17 -81.77
N ALA A 197 -43.31 -23.17 -81.95
CA ALA A 197 -42.89 -24.55 -82.04
C ALA A 197 -42.30 -24.86 -83.42
N PRO A 198 -41.28 -25.74 -83.46
CA PRO A 198 -41.23 -26.82 -84.44
C PRO A 198 -41.25 -28.20 -83.75
N PRO A 199 -41.56 -29.28 -84.49
CA PRO A 199 -41.73 -30.62 -83.92
C PRO A 199 -40.39 -31.31 -83.59
N ASP A 200 -40.50 -32.50 -82.99
CA ASP A 200 -39.43 -33.46 -82.64
C ASP A 200 -38.59 -33.13 -81.37
N CYS A 201 -39.03 -33.66 -80.21
CA CYS A 201 -38.10 -33.91 -79.10
C CYS A 201 -37.12 -35.01 -79.54
N SER A 202 -35.80 -34.75 -79.45
CA SER A 202 -34.75 -35.72 -79.79
C SER A 202 -34.79 -36.98 -78.90
N PRO A 203 -34.20 -38.12 -79.32
CA PRO A 203 -34.22 -39.36 -78.54
C PRO A 203 -33.76 -39.17 -77.09
N GLY A 204 -34.52 -39.71 -76.13
CA GLY A 204 -34.23 -39.61 -74.69
C GLY A 204 -35.01 -38.54 -73.93
N ARG A 205 -35.93 -37.81 -74.57
CA ARG A 205 -36.85 -36.85 -73.90
C ARG A 205 -38.31 -37.09 -74.30
N ARG A 206 -39.25 -36.81 -73.38
CA ARG A 206 -40.70 -36.88 -73.63
C ARG A 206 -41.39 -35.55 -73.36
N PRO A 207 -42.49 -35.20 -74.05
CA PRO A 207 -43.30 -34.04 -73.70
C PRO A 207 -43.97 -34.26 -72.33
N VAL A 208 -43.95 -33.23 -71.49
CA VAL A 208 -44.64 -33.16 -70.19
C VAL A 208 -45.42 -31.86 -70.16
N ALA A 209 -46.71 -31.95 -69.82
CA ALA A 209 -47.54 -30.78 -69.58
C ALA A 209 -47.26 -30.25 -68.17
N LEU A 210 -47.00 -28.95 -68.05
CA LEU A 210 -46.75 -28.31 -66.75
C LEU A 210 -48.00 -27.60 -66.21
N THR A 211 -48.86 -27.09 -67.09
CA THR A 211 -50.27 -26.76 -66.80
C THR A 211 -51.16 -27.06 -68.03
N ALA A 212 -52.45 -26.77 -67.95
CA ALA A 212 -53.43 -27.09 -69.01
C ALA A 212 -53.20 -26.39 -70.37
N LEU A 213 -52.26 -25.44 -70.47
CA LEU A 213 -51.96 -24.69 -71.70
C LEU A 213 -50.44 -24.61 -72.04
N THR A 214 -49.55 -25.33 -71.36
CA THR A 214 -48.10 -25.33 -71.68
C THR A 214 -47.46 -26.74 -71.64
N GLN A 215 -46.52 -27.00 -72.56
CA GLN A 215 -45.77 -28.26 -72.69
C GLN A 215 -44.26 -28.02 -72.83
N ALA A 216 -43.43 -28.93 -72.32
CA ALA A 216 -41.97 -28.92 -72.47
C ALA A 216 -41.37 -30.35 -72.61
N CYS A 217 -40.21 -30.51 -73.26
CA CYS A 217 -39.51 -31.81 -73.35
C CYS A 217 -38.66 -32.09 -72.09
N ALA A 218 -39.08 -33.03 -71.24
CA ALA A 218 -38.34 -33.47 -70.05
C ALA A 218 -37.40 -34.66 -70.35
N LEU A 219 -36.24 -34.70 -69.68
CA LEU A 219 -35.35 -35.87 -69.64
C LEU A 219 -36.00 -37.03 -68.88
N CYS A 220 -35.81 -38.25 -69.37
CA CYS A 220 -36.14 -39.46 -68.60
C CYS A 220 -35.09 -39.67 -67.50
N THR A 221 -35.33 -39.12 -66.30
CA THR A 221 -34.53 -39.47 -65.11
C THR A 221 -34.90 -40.88 -64.63
N PRO A 222 -33.93 -41.77 -64.38
CA PRO A 222 -34.19 -43.01 -63.64
C PRO A 222 -34.82 -42.68 -62.28
N ALA A 223 -35.90 -43.38 -61.93
CA ALA A 223 -36.34 -43.38 -60.55
C ALA A 223 -35.26 -44.06 -59.69
N HIS A 224 -34.97 -43.52 -58.51
CA HIS A 224 -34.28 -44.28 -57.48
C HIS A 224 -35.22 -45.36 -56.93
N PRO A 225 -34.79 -46.62 -57.00
CA PRO A 225 -34.86 -47.54 -55.86
C PRO A 225 -33.40 -47.94 -55.52
N THR A 226 -33.06 -48.61 -54.42
CA THR A 226 -33.84 -49.28 -53.37
C THR A 226 -33.16 -49.05 -52.01
N SER A 227 -33.95 -48.94 -50.94
CA SER A 227 -33.67 -49.75 -49.76
C SER A 227 -34.56 -50.99 -49.82
N THR A 228 -34.00 -52.16 -49.47
CA THR A 228 -34.56 -53.53 -49.44
C THR A 228 -34.17 -54.45 -50.60
N LEU A 229 -33.65 -55.61 -50.18
CA LEU A 229 -33.46 -56.84 -50.95
C LEU A 229 -34.70 -57.19 -51.80
N GLU A 230 -34.50 -57.50 -53.08
CA GLU A 230 -34.67 -58.84 -53.68
C GLU A 230 -34.61 -58.78 -55.22
N TYR A 231 -33.58 -59.44 -55.76
CA TYR A 231 -33.60 -60.22 -57.01
C TYR A 231 -34.58 -59.81 -58.14
N LEU A 232 -34.13 -58.91 -59.04
CA LEU A 232 -34.44 -58.98 -60.48
C LEU A 232 -33.17 -58.57 -61.26
N GLY A 233 -32.88 -59.30 -62.34
CA GLY A 233 -31.55 -59.31 -62.99
C GLY A 233 -31.28 -58.20 -64.01
N PRO A 234 -30.09 -58.21 -64.65
CA PRO A 234 -29.62 -57.15 -65.54
C PRO A 234 -30.18 -57.25 -66.97
N ARG A 235 -30.31 -56.09 -67.61
CA ARG A 235 -30.34 -55.86 -69.07
C ARG A 235 -29.41 -54.66 -69.33
N SER A 236 -28.46 -54.66 -70.27
CA SER A 236 -28.13 -55.59 -71.36
C SER A 236 -26.65 -55.46 -71.76
N THR A 237 -25.91 -56.44 -72.31
CA THR A 237 -26.04 -57.93 -72.37
C THR A 237 -24.80 -58.51 -73.08
N TYR A 238 -24.25 -59.63 -72.60
CA TYR A 238 -23.64 -60.67 -73.45
C TYR A 238 -23.64 -62.03 -72.74
N GLN A 239 -23.60 -63.14 -73.49
CA GLN A 239 -23.53 -64.50 -72.95
C GLN A 239 -22.43 -65.30 -73.68
N PRO A 240 -21.30 -65.65 -73.04
CA PRO A 240 -20.12 -66.18 -73.74
C PRO A 240 -20.19 -67.70 -74.06
N TYR A 241 -21.39 -68.29 -74.11
CA TYR A 241 -21.58 -69.76 -74.11
C TYR A 241 -22.47 -70.32 -75.23
N LEU A 242 -22.25 -69.84 -76.46
CA LEU A 242 -22.48 -70.62 -77.67
C LEU A 242 -21.18 -70.65 -78.48
N GLY A 243 -20.33 -71.63 -78.16
CA GLY A 243 -18.97 -71.75 -78.69
C GLY A 243 -18.94 -72.11 -80.18
N GLN A 244 -19.18 -71.12 -81.04
CA GLN A 244 -19.05 -71.20 -82.49
C GLN A 244 -17.73 -70.56 -82.95
N ALA A 245 -17.10 -71.18 -83.95
CA ALA A 245 -15.91 -70.63 -84.60
C ALA A 245 -16.30 -69.54 -85.61
N ALA A 246 -15.41 -68.57 -85.85
CA ALA A 246 -15.64 -67.49 -86.80
C ALA A 246 -16.00 -68.04 -88.20
N GLY A 247 -17.08 -67.50 -88.80
CA GLY A 247 -17.55 -67.87 -90.14
C GLY A 247 -18.76 -68.82 -90.22
N SER A 248 -19.52 -69.04 -89.12
CA SER A 248 -20.81 -69.74 -89.17
C SER A 248 -22.01 -68.79 -89.04
N ALA A 249 -23.06 -69.02 -89.85
CA ALA A 249 -24.24 -68.15 -89.93
C ALA A 249 -25.00 -67.98 -88.59
N CYS A 250 -25.47 -66.77 -88.31
CA CYS A 250 -26.12 -66.41 -87.05
C CYS A 250 -27.46 -67.17 -86.83
N LEU A 251 -27.63 -67.74 -85.63
CA LEU A 251 -28.86 -68.40 -85.16
C LEU A 251 -29.89 -67.37 -84.64
N ALA A 252 -31.18 -67.73 -84.66
CA ALA A 252 -32.26 -66.82 -84.27
C ALA A 252 -32.26 -66.53 -82.77
N CYS A 253 -32.26 -65.24 -82.41
CA CYS A 253 -32.49 -64.79 -81.04
C CYS A 253 -33.98 -64.98 -80.65
N PRO A 254 -34.28 -65.45 -79.41
CA PRO A 254 -35.66 -65.66 -78.96
C PRO A 254 -36.36 -64.39 -78.41
N ASP A 255 -35.67 -63.24 -78.32
CA ASP A 255 -36.20 -61.96 -77.80
C ASP A 255 -36.03 -60.86 -78.88
N PRO A 256 -36.99 -59.94 -79.08
CA PRO A 256 -37.01 -59.03 -80.24
C PRO A 256 -36.12 -57.78 -80.10
N GLU A 257 -35.35 -57.66 -79.01
CA GLU A 257 -34.47 -56.50 -78.74
C GLU A 257 -33.02 -56.68 -79.24
N PHE A 258 -32.71 -57.76 -79.97
CA PHE A 258 -31.36 -58.09 -80.44
C PHE A 258 -31.17 -57.96 -81.95
N THR A 259 -30.13 -57.26 -82.38
CA THR A 259 -29.89 -56.93 -83.80
C THR A 259 -29.08 -57.98 -84.55
N SER A 260 -29.70 -59.11 -84.88
CA SER A 260 -29.40 -59.85 -86.13
C SER A 260 -30.56 -60.79 -86.48
N TYR A 261 -30.89 -60.92 -87.77
CA TYR A 261 -31.86 -61.89 -88.25
C TYR A 261 -31.18 -63.20 -88.66
N THR A 262 -31.93 -64.30 -88.64
CA THR A 262 -31.44 -65.63 -89.00
C THR A 262 -30.82 -65.64 -90.40
N GLY A 263 -29.56 -66.07 -90.51
CA GLY A 263 -28.85 -66.12 -91.80
C GLY A 263 -28.16 -64.82 -92.22
N ALA A 264 -27.88 -63.89 -91.31
CA ALA A 264 -26.88 -62.84 -91.55
C ALA A 264 -25.47 -63.44 -91.65
N ASP A 265 -24.65 -62.90 -92.58
CA ASP A 265 -23.32 -63.42 -92.91
C ASP A 265 -22.24 -63.12 -91.84
N ASP A 266 -22.44 -62.09 -91.00
CA ASP A 266 -21.55 -61.73 -89.88
C ASP A 266 -22.36 -61.32 -88.64
N CYS A 267 -21.98 -61.85 -87.47
CA CYS A 267 -22.54 -61.45 -86.18
C CYS A 267 -21.57 -60.46 -85.50
N THR A 268 -21.64 -59.18 -85.85
CA THR A 268 -20.74 -58.14 -85.30
C THR A 268 -21.07 -57.80 -83.84
N VAL A 269 -20.52 -58.57 -82.91
CA VAL A 269 -20.52 -58.25 -81.47
C VAL A 269 -19.20 -57.55 -81.13
N PRO A 270 -19.21 -56.29 -80.64
CA PRO A 270 -18.01 -55.63 -80.17
C PRO A 270 -17.38 -56.40 -78.99
N VAL A 271 -16.06 -56.53 -78.99
CA VAL A 271 -15.33 -57.04 -77.82
C VAL A 271 -15.39 -55.96 -76.74
N VAL A 272 -16.12 -56.22 -75.65
CA VAL A 272 -16.12 -55.31 -74.50
C VAL A 272 -14.77 -55.40 -73.82
N THR A 273 -13.96 -54.35 -73.91
CA THR A 273 -12.69 -54.23 -73.19
C THR A 273 -12.97 -54.16 -71.68
N VAL A 274 -12.87 -55.28 -70.98
CA VAL A 274 -13.01 -55.32 -69.51
C VAL A 274 -11.74 -54.72 -68.90
N CYS A 275 -11.86 -53.48 -68.41
CA CYS A 275 -10.72 -52.78 -67.83
C CYS A 275 -10.33 -53.36 -66.46
N PRO A 276 -9.02 -53.61 -66.24
CA PRO A 276 -8.52 -54.13 -64.97
C PRO A 276 -8.74 -53.11 -63.84
N ASP A 277 -8.57 -53.56 -62.60
CA ASP A 277 -8.73 -52.68 -61.43
C ASP A 277 -7.88 -51.42 -61.56
N GLY A 278 -8.42 -50.31 -61.05
CA GLY A 278 -7.85 -48.99 -61.19
C GLY A 278 -7.90 -48.40 -62.60
N HIS A 279 -8.63 -48.99 -63.55
CA HIS A 279 -8.82 -48.42 -64.89
C HIS A 279 -10.31 -48.40 -65.25
N GLU A 280 -10.78 -47.30 -65.85
CA GLU A 280 -12.12 -47.17 -66.42
C GLU A 280 -12.08 -47.20 -67.95
N LEU A 281 -13.19 -47.61 -68.57
CA LEU A 281 -13.29 -47.68 -70.02
C LEU A 281 -13.54 -46.28 -70.58
N ASN A 282 -12.61 -45.76 -71.37
CA ASN A 282 -12.81 -44.53 -72.10
C ASN A 282 -13.68 -44.81 -73.34
N SER A 283 -14.96 -44.44 -73.26
CA SER A 283 -15.96 -44.66 -74.30
C SER A 283 -15.75 -43.85 -75.60
N LEU A 284 -14.69 -43.03 -75.68
CA LEU A 284 -14.26 -42.34 -76.90
C LEU A 284 -13.10 -43.05 -77.62
N THR A 285 -12.35 -43.93 -76.93
CA THR A 285 -11.17 -44.62 -77.48
C THR A 285 -11.28 -46.16 -77.42
N ASP A 286 -12.23 -46.71 -76.67
CA ASP A 286 -12.35 -48.14 -76.30
C ASP A 286 -11.10 -48.70 -75.57
N GLU A 287 -10.23 -47.81 -75.10
CA GLU A 287 -9.06 -48.12 -74.27
C GLU A 287 -9.36 -47.96 -72.78
N CYS A 288 -8.56 -48.62 -71.94
CA CYS A 288 -8.69 -48.56 -70.50
C CYS A 288 -7.81 -47.46 -69.90
N ASP A 289 -8.41 -46.30 -69.66
CA ASP A 289 -7.74 -45.19 -69.00
C ASP A 289 -7.57 -45.47 -67.51
N GLY A 290 -6.39 -45.15 -66.98
CA GLY A 290 -6.12 -45.27 -65.55
C GLY A 290 -6.95 -44.27 -64.74
N CYS A 291 -7.57 -44.75 -63.66
CA CYS A 291 -8.29 -43.89 -62.71
C CYS A 291 -7.41 -42.72 -62.28
N PRO A 292 -7.90 -41.46 -62.36
CA PRO A 292 -7.13 -40.30 -61.94
C PRO A 292 -6.84 -40.37 -60.43
N ALA A 293 -5.70 -39.83 -60.02
CA ALA A 293 -5.30 -39.83 -58.60
C ALA A 293 -6.38 -39.22 -57.71
N GLY A 294 -6.63 -39.85 -56.56
CA GLY A 294 -7.74 -39.52 -55.66
C GLY A 294 -9.03 -40.29 -55.94
N THR A 295 -9.10 -41.06 -57.03
CA THR A 295 -10.19 -42.01 -57.29
C THR A 295 -9.72 -43.47 -57.16
N LYS A 296 -10.67 -44.41 -57.05
CA LYS A 296 -10.44 -45.85 -57.12
C LYS A 296 -11.46 -46.54 -58.03
N ARG A 297 -11.13 -47.74 -58.52
CA ARG A 297 -12.10 -48.67 -59.11
C ARG A 297 -11.67 -50.12 -58.87
N ASP A 298 -12.45 -50.85 -58.09
CA ASP A 298 -12.39 -52.31 -58.02
C ASP A 298 -13.38 -52.85 -59.06
N SER A 299 -12.90 -53.60 -60.06
CA SER A 299 -13.73 -54.06 -61.19
C SER A 299 -14.81 -55.08 -60.76
N ALA A 300 -14.74 -55.62 -59.54
CA ALA A 300 -15.77 -56.48 -58.96
C ALA A 300 -16.90 -55.72 -58.25
N THR A 301 -16.69 -54.45 -57.86
CA THR A 301 -17.67 -53.68 -57.06
C THR A 301 -18.03 -52.30 -57.62
N GLU A 302 -17.25 -51.71 -58.52
CA GLU A 302 -17.52 -50.40 -59.11
C GLU A 302 -17.45 -50.38 -60.64
N GLU A 303 -18.43 -49.69 -61.24
CA GLU A 303 -18.55 -49.56 -62.69
C GLU A 303 -17.58 -48.50 -63.27
N PHE A 304 -17.38 -47.38 -62.55
CA PHE A 304 -16.57 -46.21 -62.92
C PHE A 304 -15.61 -45.80 -61.78
N CYS A 305 -14.62 -44.96 -62.05
CA CYS A 305 -13.70 -44.48 -61.00
C CYS A 305 -14.42 -43.56 -59.99
N ILE A 306 -14.49 -43.98 -58.72
CA ILE A 306 -15.15 -43.25 -57.64
C ILE A 306 -14.14 -42.49 -56.75
N PRO A 307 -14.46 -41.30 -56.23
CA PRO A 307 -13.55 -40.56 -55.35
C PRO A 307 -13.34 -41.28 -54.02
N CYS A 308 -12.10 -41.31 -53.55
CA CYS A 308 -11.79 -41.85 -52.22
C CYS A 308 -12.51 -41.08 -51.11
N PRO A 309 -12.99 -41.74 -50.05
CA PRO A 309 -13.65 -41.07 -48.93
C PRO A 309 -12.68 -40.20 -48.10
N PRO A 310 -13.19 -39.31 -47.24
CA PRO A 310 -12.40 -38.64 -46.22
C PRO A 310 -11.51 -39.62 -45.44
N GLY A 311 -10.38 -39.11 -44.98
CA GLY A 311 -9.32 -39.91 -44.36
C GLY A 311 -8.57 -40.82 -45.32
N HIS A 312 -8.86 -40.85 -46.62
CA HIS A 312 -8.16 -41.69 -47.59
C HIS A 312 -7.63 -40.88 -48.78
N TYR A 313 -6.64 -41.45 -49.45
CA TYR A 313 -6.02 -40.91 -50.66
C TYR A 313 -5.73 -42.05 -51.66
N SER A 314 -5.45 -41.73 -52.92
CA SER A 314 -4.96 -42.72 -53.90
C SER A 314 -3.99 -42.14 -54.94
N PRO A 315 -3.03 -42.96 -55.44
CA PRO A 315 -2.27 -42.66 -56.64
C PRO A 315 -3.15 -42.77 -57.90
N VAL A 316 -2.57 -42.44 -59.06
CA VAL A 316 -3.14 -42.85 -60.36
C VAL A 316 -3.26 -44.39 -60.44
N ASN A 317 -4.25 -44.85 -61.19
CA ASN A 317 -4.52 -46.25 -61.50
C ASN A 317 -4.79 -47.13 -60.25
N ALA A 318 -5.37 -46.56 -59.19
CA ALA A 318 -5.60 -47.27 -57.93
C ALA A 318 -6.85 -48.15 -57.94
N SER A 319 -6.71 -49.42 -57.55
CA SER A 319 -7.85 -50.32 -57.29
C SER A 319 -8.56 -50.02 -55.96
N SER A 320 -7.81 -49.48 -54.99
CA SER A 320 -8.28 -49.25 -53.63
C SER A 320 -7.73 -47.94 -53.05
N CYS A 321 -8.50 -47.34 -52.14
CA CYS A 321 -8.10 -46.12 -51.44
C CYS A 321 -7.22 -46.47 -50.23
N THR A 322 -6.09 -45.79 -50.08
CA THR A 322 -5.17 -46.00 -48.96
C THR A 322 -5.53 -45.02 -47.82
N PRO A 323 -5.64 -45.47 -46.56
CA PRO A 323 -5.89 -44.56 -45.45
C PRO A 323 -4.73 -43.59 -45.25
N CYS A 324 -5.03 -42.36 -44.85
CA CYS A 324 -4.04 -41.33 -44.57
C CYS A 324 -3.02 -41.83 -43.54
N PRO A 325 -1.71 -41.62 -43.77
CA PRO A 325 -0.68 -41.93 -42.79
C PRO A 325 -0.89 -41.21 -41.46
N LEU A 326 -0.29 -41.74 -40.41
CA LEU A 326 -0.24 -41.12 -39.09
C LEU A 326 0.24 -39.65 -39.16
N ASP A 327 -0.39 -38.79 -38.35
CA ASP A 327 -0.24 -37.32 -38.34
C ASP A 327 -0.77 -36.58 -39.58
N GLN A 328 -1.41 -37.28 -40.52
CA GLN A 328 -1.99 -36.69 -41.73
C GLN A 328 -3.49 -36.97 -41.80
N PHE A 329 -4.24 -36.04 -42.42
CA PHE A 329 -5.69 -36.10 -42.55
C PHE A 329 -6.15 -35.75 -43.96
N SER A 330 -7.35 -36.21 -44.32
CA SER A 330 -8.07 -35.78 -45.52
C SER A 330 -9.50 -35.40 -45.14
N PRO A 331 -9.87 -34.11 -45.14
CA PRO A 331 -11.23 -33.67 -44.85
C PRO A 331 -12.13 -33.70 -46.09
N ILE A 332 -11.66 -34.33 -47.19
CA ILE A 332 -12.27 -34.24 -48.50
C ILE A 332 -12.41 -35.62 -49.14
N TYR A 333 -13.49 -35.79 -49.90
CA TYR A 333 -13.55 -36.80 -50.93
C TYR A 333 -12.56 -36.47 -52.05
N GLY A 334 -11.92 -37.49 -52.62
CA GLY A 334 -11.12 -37.37 -53.85
C GLY A 334 -9.68 -36.88 -53.68
N LEU A 335 -9.03 -37.10 -52.52
CA LEU A 335 -7.67 -36.59 -52.31
C LEU A 335 -6.62 -37.36 -53.13
N ALA A 336 -6.09 -36.70 -54.16
CA ALA A 336 -4.99 -37.20 -55.00
C ALA A 336 -3.65 -37.26 -54.25
N GLU A 337 -2.87 -38.33 -54.47
CA GLU A 337 -1.46 -38.36 -54.07
C GLU A 337 -0.64 -37.30 -54.83
N GLN A 338 0.11 -36.46 -54.10
CA GLN A 338 0.88 -35.35 -54.66
C GLN A 338 2.36 -35.73 -54.82
N ASP A 339 2.60 -36.65 -55.76
CA ASP A 339 3.86 -37.02 -56.41
C ASP A 339 4.76 -38.12 -55.80
N ALA A 340 5.38 -38.88 -56.72
CA ALA A 340 5.99 -40.20 -56.55
C ALA A 340 7.38 -40.22 -55.85
N VAL A 341 7.81 -39.14 -55.20
CA VAL A 341 9.15 -39.05 -54.55
C VAL A 341 9.05 -38.76 -53.04
N GLY A 342 7.82 -38.61 -52.51
CA GLY A 342 7.52 -38.90 -51.10
C GLY A 342 7.10 -37.72 -50.21
N VAL A 343 6.31 -38.09 -49.20
CA VAL A 343 5.96 -37.36 -47.97
C VAL A 343 4.87 -36.26 -48.05
N LYS A 344 4.03 -36.22 -49.10
CA LYS A 344 2.69 -35.58 -49.02
C LYS A 344 1.59 -36.43 -49.68
N LYS A 345 1.12 -37.41 -48.90
CA LYS A 345 0.00 -38.30 -49.25
C LYS A 345 -1.34 -37.73 -48.80
N CYS A 346 -1.38 -37.26 -47.56
CA CYS A 346 -2.47 -36.50 -46.98
C CYS A 346 -1.96 -35.17 -46.39
N TRP A 347 -2.87 -34.29 -45.95
CA TRP A 347 -2.48 -32.99 -45.39
C TRP A 347 -1.99 -33.15 -43.95
N TYR A 348 -0.99 -32.38 -43.54
CA TYR A 348 -0.54 -32.36 -42.15
C TYR A 348 -1.43 -31.45 -41.30
N CYS A 349 -1.73 -31.88 -40.07
CA CYS A 349 -2.35 -31.00 -39.10
C CYS A 349 -1.39 -29.85 -38.70
N PRO A 350 -1.90 -28.61 -38.52
CA PRO A 350 -1.07 -27.51 -38.05
C PRO A 350 -0.54 -27.76 -36.62
N ASN A 351 0.56 -27.09 -36.26
CA ASN A 351 1.01 -27.05 -34.87
C ASN A 351 -0.15 -26.61 -33.96
N GLY A 352 -0.29 -27.23 -32.79
CA GLY A 352 -1.41 -26.98 -31.88
C GLY A 352 -2.58 -27.93 -32.03
N THR A 353 -2.68 -28.67 -33.14
CA THR A 353 -3.74 -29.66 -33.35
C THR A 353 -3.17 -31.07 -33.55
N LEU A 354 -4.03 -32.07 -33.61
CA LEU A 354 -3.73 -33.48 -33.86
C LEU A 354 -4.70 -34.09 -34.88
N ALA A 355 -4.26 -35.07 -35.65
CA ALA A 355 -5.12 -35.77 -36.60
C ALA A 355 -6.07 -36.75 -35.86
N ILE A 356 -7.37 -36.68 -36.16
CA ILE A 356 -8.42 -37.52 -35.56
C ILE A 356 -9.29 -38.20 -36.63
N THR A 357 -9.80 -39.39 -36.30
CA THR A 357 -10.88 -40.05 -37.05
C THR A 357 -12.26 -39.47 -36.69
N GLU A 358 -13.32 -39.89 -37.38
CA GLU A 358 -14.70 -39.48 -37.10
C GLU A 358 -15.17 -39.87 -35.69
N ASP A 359 -14.61 -40.96 -35.13
CA ASP A 359 -14.82 -41.39 -33.73
C ASP A 359 -13.98 -40.59 -32.71
N SER A 360 -13.40 -39.46 -33.11
CA SER A 360 -12.49 -38.62 -32.31
C SER A 360 -11.24 -39.35 -31.79
N GLN A 361 -10.81 -40.43 -32.46
CA GLN A 361 -9.65 -41.21 -32.04
C GLN A 361 -8.36 -40.65 -32.68
N SER A 362 -7.40 -40.29 -31.83
CA SER A 362 -6.09 -39.78 -32.24
C SER A 362 -5.08 -40.89 -32.46
N GLY A 363 -4.12 -40.68 -33.36
CA GLY A 363 -2.97 -41.59 -33.51
C GLY A 363 -3.29 -42.87 -34.29
N GLN A 364 -4.29 -42.81 -35.16
CA GLN A 364 -4.65 -43.86 -36.12
C GLN A 364 -4.44 -43.36 -37.56
N THR A 365 -4.28 -44.28 -38.50
CA THR A 365 -4.38 -43.98 -39.92
C THR A 365 -5.84 -43.71 -40.30
N GLY A 366 -6.10 -42.90 -41.32
CA GLY A 366 -7.46 -42.63 -41.77
C GLY A 366 -8.12 -41.38 -41.17
N SER A 367 -7.34 -40.45 -40.61
CA SER A 367 -7.89 -39.25 -39.97
C SER A 367 -8.63 -38.33 -40.94
N THR A 368 -9.81 -37.85 -40.55
CA THR A 368 -10.69 -36.99 -41.36
C THR A 368 -10.60 -35.52 -40.97
N ALA A 369 -10.18 -35.21 -39.75
CA ALA A 369 -10.12 -33.84 -39.22
C ALA A 369 -8.87 -33.59 -38.35
N CYS A 370 -8.68 -32.33 -37.94
CA CYS A 370 -7.66 -31.94 -36.96
C CYS A 370 -8.30 -31.28 -35.75
N ASP A 371 -8.04 -31.82 -34.56
CA ASP A 371 -8.59 -31.30 -33.30
C ASP A 371 -7.54 -30.53 -32.48
N PRO A 372 -7.89 -29.39 -31.86
CA PRO A 372 -6.96 -28.58 -31.10
C PRO A 372 -6.63 -29.21 -29.73
N CYS A 373 -5.35 -29.22 -29.36
CA CYS A 373 -4.97 -29.70 -28.04
C CYS A 373 -5.66 -28.88 -26.92
N PRO A 374 -6.21 -29.54 -25.89
CA PRO A 374 -6.87 -28.84 -24.79
C PRO A 374 -5.91 -27.90 -24.05
N PRO A 375 -6.43 -26.89 -23.33
CA PRO A 375 -5.64 -26.03 -22.45
C PRO A 375 -4.64 -26.83 -21.59
N GLY A 376 -3.46 -26.28 -21.35
CA GLY A 376 -2.41 -26.93 -20.54
C GLY A 376 -1.66 -28.10 -21.21
N THR A 377 -2.10 -28.53 -22.40
CA THR A 377 -1.39 -29.51 -23.24
C THR A 377 -0.91 -28.90 -24.56
N PHE A 378 0.03 -29.51 -25.27
CA PHE A 378 0.53 -29.04 -26.56
C PHE A 378 0.85 -30.19 -27.51
N SER A 379 0.68 -29.95 -28.80
CA SER A 379 0.88 -30.92 -29.89
C SER A 379 2.38 -31.11 -30.14
N LYS A 380 2.89 -32.30 -29.80
CA LYS A 380 4.30 -32.69 -29.93
C LYS A 380 4.39 -34.16 -30.38
N VAL A 381 5.39 -34.48 -31.20
CA VAL A 381 5.78 -35.87 -31.47
C VAL A 381 6.52 -36.39 -30.22
N VAL A 382 5.91 -37.31 -29.49
CA VAL A 382 6.52 -37.96 -28.32
C VAL A 382 7.58 -38.95 -28.81
N GLY A 383 8.70 -39.10 -28.09
CA GLY A 383 9.80 -39.96 -28.50
C GLY A 383 9.35 -41.41 -28.72
N GLY A 384 9.47 -41.91 -29.96
CA GLY A 384 8.99 -43.23 -30.38
C GLY A 384 7.61 -43.25 -31.02
N ALA A 385 6.84 -42.16 -30.98
CA ALA A 385 5.58 -42.03 -31.70
C ALA A 385 5.82 -41.57 -33.14
N THR A 386 5.02 -42.12 -34.06
CA THR A 386 4.96 -41.73 -35.49
C THR A 386 3.88 -40.67 -35.77
N HIS A 387 3.24 -40.14 -34.74
CA HIS A 387 2.23 -39.08 -34.79
C HIS A 387 2.40 -38.08 -33.63
N ARG A 388 1.77 -36.91 -33.74
CA ARG A 388 1.65 -35.96 -32.63
C ARG A 388 0.59 -36.41 -31.63
N THR A 389 0.87 -36.17 -30.35
CA THR A 389 -0.12 -36.27 -29.28
C THR A 389 -0.12 -34.97 -28.46
N CYS A 390 -1.16 -34.76 -27.67
CA CYS A 390 -1.19 -33.67 -26.70
C CYS A 390 -0.38 -34.04 -25.46
N ALA A 391 0.87 -33.60 -25.39
CA ALA A 391 1.68 -33.70 -24.19
C ALA A 391 1.25 -32.61 -23.19
N ALA A 392 1.12 -32.93 -21.90
CA ALA A 392 0.95 -31.91 -20.88
C ALA A 392 2.19 -30.99 -20.80
N CYS A 393 2.00 -29.71 -20.45
CA CYS A 393 3.11 -28.83 -20.09
C CYS A 393 3.91 -29.40 -18.92
N GLU A 394 5.20 -29.08 -18.80
CA GLU A 394 6.03 -29.49 -17.66
C GLU A 394 5.71 -28.67 -16.39
N ASP A 395 6.12 -29.15 -15.21
CA ASP A 395 5.87 -28.45 -13.94
C ASP A 395 6.53 -27.07 -13.93
N GLY A 396 5.78 -26.05 -13.51
CA GLY A 396 6.23 -24.66 -13.60
C GLY A 396 5.99 -23.99 -14.95
N TYR A 397 5.41 -24.69 -15.93
CA TYR A 397 4.93 -24.14 -17.18
C TYR A 397 3.41 -24.27 -17.28
N TYR A 398 2.77 -23.36 -18.03
CA TYR A 398 1.32 -23.32 -18.24
C TYR A 398 1.00 -22.97 -19.69
N ARG A 399 -0.22 -23.30 -20.14
CA ARG A 399 -0.71 -22.91 -21.46
C ARG A 399 -2.21 -22.64 -21.43
N ALA A 400 -2.60 -21.37 -21.59
CA ALA A 400 -4.01 -20.98 -21.58
C ALA A 400 -4.67 -21.17 -22.96
N GLY A 401 -5.96 -21.53 -22.97
CA GLY A 401 -6.78 -21.64 -24.18
C GLY A 401 -6.49 -22.87 -25.05
N TRP A 402 -7.24 -23.02 -26.14
CA TRP A 402 -7.14 -24.15 -27.06
C TRP A 402 -5.92 -24.07 -27.99
N GLY A 403 -5.45 -25.24 -28.45
CA GLY A 403 -4.27 -25.39 -29.29
C GLY A 403 -4.43 -24.74 -30.66
N SER A 404 -3.38 -24.05 -31.11
CA SER A 404 -3.32 -23.47 -32.47
C SER A 404 -1.88 -23.22 -32.88
N ALA A 405 -1.64 -22.88 -34.14
CA ALA A 405 -0.29 -22.66 -34.68
C ALA A 405 0.51 -21.58 -33.93
N ILE A 406 -0.19 -20.61 -33.33
CA ILE A 406 0.40 -19.53 -32.52
C ILE A 406 0.34 -19.78 -31.00
N ASN A 407 -0.34 -20.86 -30.57
CA ASN A 407 -0.56 -21.22 -29.17
C ASN A 407 -0.28 -22.71 -28.94
N ASN A 408 0.88 -23.20 -29.40
CA ASN A 408 1.34 -24.58 -29.23
C ASN A 408 2.58 -24.71 -28.31
N GLU A 409 2.88 -23.69 -27.51
CA GLU A 409 4.04 -23.69 -26.63
C GLU A 409 3.63 -23.41 -25.19
N CYS A 410 4.16 -24.21 -24.28
CA CYS A 410 4.01 -24.01 -22.85
C CYS A 410 4.89 -22.85 -22.39
N LYS A 411 4.29 -21.87 -21.72
CA LYS A 411 4.98 -20.67 -21.22
C LYS A 411 5.32 -20.86 -19.74
N GLN A 412 6.48 -20.38 -19.32
CA GLN A 412 6.90 -20.42 -17.92
C GLN A 412 5.90 -19.62 -17.06
N ILE A 413 5.46 -20.17 -15.92
CA ILE A 413 4.56 -19.46 -14.98
C ILE A 413 5.28 -18.18 -14.50
N PRO A 414 4.74 -16.97 -14.69
CA PRO A 414 5.45 -15.74 -14.33
C PRO A 414 5.79 -15.66 -12.84
N ALA A 415 6.85 -14.93 -12.51
CA ALA A 415 7.18 -14.62 -11.11
C ALA A 415 6.03 -13.87 -10.43
N GLY A 416 5.74 -14.20 -9.17
CA GLY A 416 4.56 -13.75 -8.43
C GLY A 416 3.27 -14.53 -8.71
N TRP A 417 3.28 -15.49 -9.65
CA TRP A 417 2.13 -16.36 -9.93
C TRP A 417 2.41 -17.80 -9.48
N LYS A 418 1.34 -18.57 -9.35
CA LYS A 418 1.32 -20.02 -9.10
C LYS A 418 0.29 -20.71 -9.99
N GLU A 419 0.39 -22.02 -10.14
CA GLU A 419 -0.63 -22.84 -10.79
C GLU A 419 -1.92 -22.85 -9.95
N SER A 420 -3.08 -22.90 -10.61
CA SER A 420 -4.36 -23.17 -9.98
C SER A 420 -4.43 -24.63 -9.52
N ASN A 421 -5.08 -24.89 -8.39
CA ASN A 421 -5.22 -26.24 -7.83
C ASN A 421 -5.86 -27.22 -8.82
N ARG A 422 -5.21 -28.37 -9.06
CA ARG A 422 -5.55 -29.40 -10.06
C ARG A 422 -6.82 -30.24 -9.76
N THR A 423 -7.68 -29.87 -8.81
CA THR A 423 -8.67 -30.80 -8.21
C THR A 423 -10.04 -30.96 -8.90
N VAL A 424 -10.25 -30.47 -10.13
CA VAL A 424 -11.49 -30.72 -10.89
C VAL A 424 -11.17 -30.90 -12.38
N ALA A 425 -12.08 -31.52 -13.14
CA ALA A 425 -11.96 -31.89 -14.56
C ALA A 425 -11.82 -30.71 -15.55
N ALA A 426 -10.79 -29.89 -15.36
CA ALA A 426 -10.40 -28.76 -16.18
C ALA A 426 -8.87 -28.78 -16.32
N TYR A 427 -8.42 -29.54 -17.32
CA TYR A 427 -7.08 -29.63 -17.93
C TYR A 427 -5.86 -29.19 -17.08
N ASP A 428 -4.97 -30.14 -16.79
CA ASP A 428 -3.71 -29.91 -16.08
C ASP A 428 -2.92 -28.72 -16.63
N ARG A 429 -2.43 -27.82 -15.76
CA ARG A 429 -1.53 -26.71 -16.12
C ARG A 429 -2.13 -25.66 -17.08
N ALA A 430 -3.47 -25.55 -17.14
CA ALA A 430 -4.17 -24.55 -17.96
C ALA A 430 -4.33 -23.15 -17.34
N LYS A 431 -4.39 -23.06 -15.99
CA LYS A 431 -4.75 -21.83 -15.25
C LYS A 431 -3.71 -21.46 -14.19
N ILE A 432 -3.42 -20.17 -14.08
CA ILE A 432 -2.53 -19.59 -13.06
C ILE A 432 -3.26 -18.55 -12.21
N GLU A 433 -2.80 -18.36 -10.98
CA GLU A 433 -3.33 -17.41 -10.00
C GLU A 433 -2.19 -16.61 -9.34
N LEU A 434 -2.49 -15.40 -8.86
CA LEU A 434 -1.54 -14.53 -8.17
C LEU A 434 -1.21 -15.09 -6.78
N CYS A 435 0.06 -15.06 -6.37
CA CYS A 435 0.45 -15.28 -4.98
C CYS A 435 -0.26 -14.26 -4.06
N ASN A 436 -0.62 -14.70 -2.84
CA ASN A 436 -1.32 -13.83 -1.90
C ASN A 436 -0.41 -12.71 -1.37
N LYS A 437 -1.01 -11.76 -0.64
CA LYS A 437 -0.23 -10.85 0.19
C LYS A 437 0.52 -11.66 1.25
N GLY A 438 1.79 -11.31 1.47
CA GLY A 438 2.70 -12.05 2.34
C GLY A 438 3.38 -13.26 1.70
N GLU A 439 3.14 -13.53 0.41
CA GLU A 439 3.72 -14.63 -0.36
C GLU A 439 4.33 -14.15 -1.68
N VAL A 440 5.38 -14.83 -2.15
CA VAL A 440 6.04 -14.55 -3.43
C VAL A 440 6.40 -15.84 -4.18
N SER A 441 6.67 -15.71 -5.48
CA SER A 441 7.33 -16.76 -6.26
C SER A 441 8.33 -16.13 -7.23
N SER A 442 9.47 -16.77 -7.42
CA SER A 442 10.58 -16.26 -8.23
C SER A 442 11.18 -17.36 -9.11
N TRP A 443 12.04 -16.94 -10.05
CA TRP A 443 12.81 -17.83 -10.91
C TRP A 443 14.27 -17.43 -10.91
N SER A 444 15.15 -18.44 -10.92
CA SER A 444 16.59 -18.31 -11.18
C SER A 444 16.92 -19.21 -12.36
N GLY A 445 16.91 -18.64 -13.57
CA GLY A 445 16.93 -19.43 -14.81
C GLY A 445 15.71 -20.35 -14.90
N ALA A 446 15.93 -21.65 -15.07
CA ALA A 446 14.88 -22.66 -15.13
C ALA A 446 14.41 -23.17 -13.75
N THR A 447 14.95 -22.67 -12.64
CA THR A 447 14.59 -23.12 -11.29
C THR A 447 13.60 -22.16 -10.62
N ARG A 448 12.41 -22.66 -10.28
CA ARG A 448 11.37 -21.93 -9.55
C ARG A 448 11.59 -21.99 -8.04
N THR A 449 11.33 -20.88 -7.34
CA THR A 449 11.21 -20.83 -5.88
C THR A 449 9.82 -20.32 -5.48
N PRO A 450 9.02 -21.07 -4.70
CA PRO A 450 9.27 -22.44 -4.24
C PRO A 450 9.18 -23.45 -5.40
N PRO A 451 9.78 -24.66 -5.27
CA PRO A 451 9.76 -25.66 -6.35
C PRO A 451 8.36 -26.17 -6.72
N ASN A 452 7.43 -26.21 -5.77
CA ASN A 452 6.04 -26.60 -6.05
C ASN A 452 5.33 -25.48 -6.85
N PRO A 453 4.82 -25.76 -8.07
CA PRO A 453 4.15 -24.76 -8.90
C PRO A 453 2.81 -24.26 -8.34
N GLU A 454 2.08 -25.07 -7.56
CA GLU A 454 0.82 -24.68 -6.89
C GLU A 454 1.05 -23.84 -5.62
N ALA A 455 2.30 -23.67 -5.20
CA ALA A 455 2.68 -22.96 -3.98
C ALA A 455 3.35 -21.61 -4.27
N CYS A 456 3.30 -20.75 -3.25
CA CYS A 456 4.11 -19.54 -3.13
C CYS A 456 4.88 -19.62 -1.80
N SER A 457 6.04 -18.96 -1.72
CA SER A 457 6.84 -18.93 -0.50
C SER A 457 6.38 -17.77 0.38
N PRO A 458 6.07 -17.98 1.67
CA PRO A 458 5.77 -16.88 2.57
C PRO A 458 7.01 -16.01 2.81
N CYS A 459 6.81 -14.71 2.95
CA CYS A 459 7.87 -13.79 3.37
C CYS A 459 8.16 -13.98 4.86
N VAL A 460 9.44 -14.22 5.16
CA VAL A 460 9.95 -14.55 6.50
C VAL A 460 11.08 -13.58 6.91
N ALA A 461 11.62 -13.77 8.12
CA ALA A 461 12.68 -12.93 8.70
C ALA A 461 12.28 -11.44 8.69
N ASN A 462 13.08 -10.57 8.08
CA ASN A 462 12.83 -9.13 8.00
C ASN A 462 12.04 -8.68 6.75
N THR A 463 11.45 -9.61 6.00
CA THR A 463 10.88 -9.33 4.67
C THR A 463 9.36 -9.40 4.64
N TYR A 464 8.73 -8.70 3.69
CA TYR A 464 7.28 -8.64 3.52
C TYR A 464 6.85 -8.48 2.04
N ALA A 465 5.59 -8.80 1.73
CA ALA A 465 4.99 -8.61 0.40
C ALA A 465 3.61 -7.92 0.49
N PRO A 466 3.54 -6.58 0.31
CA PRO A 466 2.30 -5.80 0.52
C PRO A 466 1.24 -5.93 -0.58
N ARG A 467 1.60 -6.50 -1.73
CA ARG A 467 0.73 -6.68 -2.90
C ARG A 467 0.70 -8.16 -3.30
N ARG A 468 -0.44 -8.61 -3.83
CA ARG A 468 -0.54 -9.90 -4.52
C ARG A 468 0.35 -9.86 -5.76
N GLY A 469 0.88 -11.00 -6.19
CA GLY A 469 1.67 -11.08 -7.42
C GLY A 469 3.12 -10.58 -7.33
N MET A 470 3.70 -10.47 -6.13
CA MET A 470 5.09 -9.99 -6.01
C MET A 470 6.11 -11.10 -6.31
N ALA A 471 7.12 -10.76 -7.11
CA ALA A 471 8.19 -11.67 -7.53
C ALA A 471 9.28 -11.88 -6.46
N ALA A 472 9.37 -10.98 -5.47
CA ALA A 472 10.36 -11.05 -4.38
C ALA A 472 9.84 -10.30 -3.15
N CYS A 473 10.19 -10.79 -1.95
CA CYS A 473 9.87 -10.10 -0.70
C CYS A 473 10.78 -8.87 -0.54
N GLN A 474 10.22 -7.77 -0.04
CA GLN A 474 10.96 -6.54 0.24
C GLN A 474 11.39 -6.51 1.70
N GLN A 475 12.53 -5.90 2.03
CA GLN A 475 12.95 -5.73 3.43
C GLN A 475 12.18 -4.59 4.11
N CYS A 476 11.75 -4.80 5.35
CA CYS A 476 11.21 -3.73 6.18
C CYS A 476 12.30 -2.70 6.51
N VAL A 477 11.99 -1.42 6.30
CA VAL A 477 12.89 -0.32 6.66
C VAL A 477 13.20 -0.32 8.17
N GLY A 478 14.39 0.14 8.55
CA GLY A 478 14.74 0.30 9.96
C GLY A 478 13.72 1.18 10.68
N GLY A 479 13.43 0.85 11.94
CA GLY A 479 12.31 1.41 12.72
C GLY A 479 10.99 0.65 12.55
N THR A 480 10.93 -0.32 11.63
CA THR A 480 9.72 -1.14 11.40
C THR A 480 10.05 -2.63 11.38
N ALA A 481 9.16 -3.43 11.97
CA ALA A 481 9.20 -4.90 11.95
C ALA A 481 8.07 -5.47 11.08
N PRO A 482 8.30 -6.57 10.35
CA PRO A 482 7.27 -7.18 9.53
C PRO A 482 6.14 -7.78 10.38
N THR A 483 4.90 -7.61 9.93
CA THR A 483 3.71 -8.21 10.54
C THR A 483 2.77 -8.75 9.46
N SER A 484 1.85 -9.63 9.86
CA SER A 484 0.81 -10.20 9.01
C SER A 484 -0.56 -9.63 9.37
N SER A 485 -1.35 -9.28 8.36
CA SER A 485 -2.79 -9.04 8.51
C SER A 485 -3.52 -10.37 8.74
N VAL A 486 -4.69 -10.31 9.40
CA VAL A 486 -5.50 -11.50 9.71
C VAL A 486 -5.80 -12.28 8.42
N GLY A 487 -5.44 -13.56 8.39
CA GLY A 487 -5.60 -14.43 7.22
C GLY A 487 -4.51 -14.30 6.14
N SER A 488 -3.46 -13.52 6.34
CA SER A 488 -2.30 -13.52 5.44
C SER A 488 -1.35 -14.69 5.78
N PRO A 489 -0.94 -15.50 4.78
CA PRO A 489 -0.04 -16.64 4.98
C PRO A 489 1.44 -16.28 5.29
N GLY A 490 1.81 -15.00 5.24
CA GLY A 490 3.14 -14.51 5.59
C GLY A 490 3.11 -13.03 5.96
N PHE A 491 4.27 -12.37 6.03
CA PHE A 491 4.32 -10.95 6.38
C PHE A 491 3.88 -10.06 5.21
N ASP A 492 2.80 -9.28 5.37
CA ASP A 492 2.24 -8.41 4.33
C ASP A 492 2.42 -6.91 4.58
N LYS A 493 2.92 -6.50 5.74
CA LYS A 493 3.20 -5.10 6.06
C LYS A 493 4.37 -4.97 7.03
N CYS A 494 4.85 -3.75 7.23
CA CYS A 494 5.77 -3.43 8.32
C CYS A 494 5.05 -2.51 9.30
N THR A 495 5.09 -2.84 10.59
CA THR A 495 4.58 -2.01 11.68
C THR A 495 5.74 -1.26 12.33
N ALA A 496 5.52 -0.02 12.77
CA ALA A 496 6.53 0.71 13.54
C ALA A 496 6.85 -0.02 14.85
N CYS A 497 8.12 0.05 15.27
CA CYS A 497 8.50 -0.31 16.64
C CYS A 497 7.99 0.77 17.60
N GLU A 498 7.61 0.37 18.82
CA GLU A 498 7.03 1.26 19.83
C GLU A 498 7.80 1.18 21.16
N GLY A 499 7.60 2.17 22.04
CA GLY A 499 8.19 2.20 23.37
C GLY A 499 9.72 2.19 23.37
N ASN A 500 10.31 1.28 24.14
CA ASN A 500 11.75 1.05 24.26
C ASN A 500 12.34 0.19 23.13
N THR A 501 11.57 -0.14 22.09
CA THR A 501 12.00 -1.06 21.03
C THR A 501 12.49 -0.32 19.77
N TYR A 502 13.47 -0.92 19.09
CA TYR A 502 14.13 -0.38 17.91
C TYR A 502 14.47 -1.49 16.91
N ARG A 503 14.76 -1.14 15.66
CA ARG A 503 15.20 -2.12 14.66
C ARG A 503 16.10 -1.47 13.61
N PRO A 504 17.42 -1.79 13.56
CA PRO A 504 18.31 -1.19 12.58
C PRO A 504 18.09 -1.80 11.19
N VAL A 505 18.41 -1.01 10.15
CA VAL A 505 18.22 -1.40 8.73
C VAL A 505 18.99 -2.69 8.39
N SER A 506 20.17 -2.89 8.99
CA SER A 506 21.01 -4.08 8.84
C SER A 506 20.51 -5.32 9.60
N SER A 507 19.45 -5.21 10.40
CA SER A 507 18.93 -6.35 11.15
C SER A 507 18.16 -7.31 10.24
N THR A 508 18.43 -8.60 10.40
CA THR A 508 17.63 -9.70 9.86
C THR A 508 16.50 -10.15 10.79
N SER A 509 16.40 -9.58 12.01
CA SER A 509 15.35 -9.92 12.98
C SER A 509 13.95 -9.64 12.41
N SER A 510 13.02 -10.57 12.64
CA SER A 510 11.59 -10.40 12.36
C SER A 510 10.86 -9.55 13.42
N THR A 511 11.46 -9.34 14.58
CA THR A 511 10.90 -8.54 15.68
C THR A 511 11.71 -7.28 15.94
N CYS A 512 11.08 -6.28 16.57
CA CYS A 512 11.79 -5.15 17.16
C CYS A 512 12.66 -5.63 18.33
N LEU A 513 13.90 -5.14 18.39
CA LEU A 513 14.84 -5.42 19.46
C LEU A 513 14.60 -4.44 20.61
N VAL A 514 14.86 -4.86 21.85
CA VAL A 514 14.67 -4.02 23.03
C VAL A 514 15.95 -3.21 23.31
N CYS A 515 15.83 -1.90 23.56
CA CYS A 515 16.93 -1.12 24.12
C CYS A 515 17.18 -1.53 25.58
N THR A 516 18.44 -1.72 25.95
CA THR A 516 18.82 -1.97 27.35
C THR A 516 18.87 -0.66 28.13
N ALA A 517 18.79 -0.73 29.46
CA ALA A 517 18.99 0.42 30.35
C ALA A 517 20.27 1.22 30.00
N GLY A 518 20.24 2.52 30.30
CA GLY A 518 21.25 3.49 29.89
C GLY A 518 21.21 3.89 28.41
N LYS A 519 20.29 3.37 27.60
CA LYS A 519 20.15 3.72 26.17
C LYS A 519 18.74 4.22 25.85
N GLU A 520 18.65 5.09 24.86
CA GLU A 520 17.40 5.51 24.24
C GLU A 520 17.29 5.04 22.80
N VAL A 521 16.05 5.03 22.34
CA VAL A 521 15.70 4.77 20.95
C VAL A 521 15.92 6.05 20.13
N HIS A 522 16.48 5.92 18.93
CA HIS A 522 16.92 7.06 18.11
C HIS A 522 15.76 7.91 17.53
N GLY A 523 15.22 8.79 18.39
CA GLY A 523 14.08 9.67 18.11
C GLY A 523 12.81 8.89 17.72
N THR A 524 11.86 9.59 17.08
CA THR A 524 10.62 9.00 16.54
C THR A 524 10.83 7.98 15.41
N SER A 525 12.09 7.70 15.03
CA SER A 525 12.40 6.84 13.89
C SER A 525 12.67 5.39 14.26
N HIS A 526 12.85 5.06 15.54
CA HIS A 526 13.11 3.69 16.05
C HIS A 526 14.24 2.91 15.34
N ARG A 527 15.16 3.60 14.65
CA ARG A 527 16.18 3.02 13.77
C ARG A 527 17.45 2.53 14.48
N GLY A 528 17.64 2.88 15.74
CA GLY A 528 18.86 2.59 16.49
C GLY A 528 18.66 2.74 17.98
N CYS A 529 19.62 2.22 18.74
CA CYS A 529 19.68 2.32 20.19
C CYS A 529 20.99 3.00 20.58
N SER A 530 20.92 4.23 21.07
CA SER A 530 22.07 5.07 21.40
C SER A 530 22.21 5.21 22.93
N PRO A 531 23.44 5.24 23.48
CA PRO A 531 23.63 5.53 24.90
C PRO A 531 23.10 6.93 25.22
N CYS A 532 22.46 7.09 26.38
CA CYS A 532 22.05 8.40 26.86
C CYS A 532 23.25 9.36 26.88
N SER A 533 23.05 10.60 26.45
CA SER A 533 24.07 11.66 26.56
C SER A 533 24.40 11.97 28.03
N ALA A 534 25.56 12.57 28.28
CA ALA A 534 25.92 13.01 29.63
C ALA A 534 24.83 13.94 30.21
N GLY A 535 24.47 13.74 31.48
CA GLY A 535 23.35 14.40 32.15
C GLY A 535 21.98 13.71 31.97
N TRP A 536 21.91 12.63 31.20
CA TRP A 536 20.65 11.91 30.93
C TRP A 536 20.78 10.43 31.25
N PHE A 537 19.77 9.84 31.88
CA PHE A 537 19.75 8.44 32.29
C PHE A 537 18.51 7.70 31.79
N MET A 538 18.58 6.37 31.84
CA MET A 538 17.45 5.50 31.54
C MET A 538 17.52 4.26 32.45
N PRO A 539 16.65 4.13 33.47
CA PRO A 539 16.65 2.95 34.33
C PRO A 539 16.14 1.72 33.58
N ASP A 540 16.30 0.54 34.18
CA ASP A 540 15.64 -0.65 33.68
C ASP A 540 14.12 -0.64 33.97
N GLU A 541 13.36 -1.54 33.33
CA GLU A 541 11.90 -1.68 33.51
C GLU A 541 11.45 -1.90 34.97
N ALA A 542 12.35 -2.32 35.87
CA ALA A 542 12.09 -2.44 37.31
C ALA A 542 12.49 -1.20 38.12
N ASN A 543 12.77 -0.06 37.46
CA ASN A 543 13.40 1.14 38.04
C ASN A 543 14.83 0.91 38.61
N GLY A 544 15.49 -0.18 38.21
CA GLY A 544 16.85 -0.52 38.62
C GLY A 544 17.94 0.09 37.71
N THR A 545 19.17 -0.38 37.93
CA THR A 545 20.39 0.11 37.26
C THR A 545 21.05 -0.92 36.33
N ASN A 546 20.36 -2.02 36.02
CA ASN A 546 20.97 -3.14 35.32
C ASN A 546 21.05 -2.90 33.80
N LEU A 547 22.24 -2.56 33.31
CA LEU A 547 22.54 -2.31 31.89
C LEU A 547 22.32 -3.50 30.94
N ALA A 548 22.02 -4.70 31.47
CA ALA A 548 21.61 -5.87 30.68
C ALA A 548 20.09 -6.05 30.57
N LEU A 549 19.29 -5.35 31.38
CA LEU A 549 17.83 -5.42 31.35
C LEU A 549 17.22 -4.39 30.38
N PRO A 550 15.97 -4.61 29.92
CA PRO A 550 15.18 -3.63 29.15
C PRO A 550 15.14 -2.24 29.78
N ALA A 551 15.25 -1.19 28.97
CA ALA A 551 15.07 0.20 29.36
C ALA A 551 13.60 0.50 29.71
N LEU A 552 13.35 1.29 30.76
CA LEU A 552 11.99 1.64 31.19
C LEU A 552 11.16 2.39 30.12
N SER A 553 11.79 3.11 29.20
CA SER A 553 11.08 3.91 28.18
C SER A 553 11.89 4.11 26.90
N GLY A 554 11.33 4.83 25.93
CA GLY A 554 11.97 5.11 24.64
C GLY A 554 12.97 6.27 24.61
N SER A 555 12.88 7.23 25.55
CA SER A 555 13.70 8.45 25.57
C SER A 555 14.33 8.69 26.94
N CYS A 556 15.60 9.07 27.00
CA CYS A 556 16.30 9.26 28.28
C CYS A 556 15.64 10.38 29.10
N SER A 557 15.74 10.28 30.43
CA SER A 557 15.30 11.31 31.38
C SER A 557 16.50 12.15 31.84
N ARG A 558 16.29 13.45 32.06
CA ARG A 558 17.34 14.32 32.62
C ARG A 558 17.59 13.98 34.10
N CYS A 559 18.83 14.09 34.56
CA CYS A 559 19.12 14.03 35.99
C CYS A 559 18.35 15.14 36.74
N PRO A 560 17.57 14.81 37.78
CA PRO A 560 16.73 15.78 38.49
C PRO A 560 17.53 16.63 39.49
N THR A 561 17.13 17.89 39.68
CA THR A 561 17.70 18.80 40.70
C THR A 561 16.74 19.15 41.82
N PHE A 562 15.43 19.05 41.62
CA PHE A 562 14.43 19.28 42.67
C PHE A 562 13.12 18.54 42.37
N LEU A 563 12.44 18.04 43.39
CA LEU A 563 11.12 17.41 43.26
C LEU A 563 10.04 18.26 43.94
N PHE A 564 9.36 19.09 43.14
CA PHE A 564 8.05 19.67 43.49
C PHE A 564 7.03 19.32 42.39
N TYR A 565 6.75 18.02 42.25
CA TYR A 565 5.64 17.55 41.43
C TYR A 565 4.39 17.35 42.29
N PHE A 566 3.54 18.37 42.34
CA PHE A 566 2.16 18.25 42.80
C PHE A 566 1.35 17.45 41.76
N PHE A 567 1.33 16.12 41.88
CA PHE A 567 0.29 15.33 41.20
C PHE A 567 -1.01 15.41 42.00
N VAL A 568 -1.80 16.44 41.70
CA VAL A 568 -3.19 16.57 42.17
C VAL A 568 -4.04 15.53 41.44
N PHE A 569 -4.09 14.30 41.96
CA PHE A 569 -5.12 13.35 41.55
C PHE A 569 -6.46 13.79 42.14
N PHE A 570 -7.22 14.55 41.35
CA PHE A 570 -8.65 14.71 41.54
C PHE A 570 -9.33 13.34 41.37
N PHE A 571 -9.66 12.68 42.48
CA PHE A 571 -10.71 11.67 42.50
C PHE A 571 -11.87 12.14 43.38
N ALA A 572 -13.05 12.23 42.76
CA ALA A 572 -14.27 12.66 43.42
C ALA A 572 -14.77 11.63 44.44
N ARG A 573 -15.43 12.13 45.49
CA ARG A 573 -16.22 11.38 46.48
C ARG A 573 -17.51 10.80 45.85
N PRO A 574 -18.37 10.09 46.60
CA PRO A 574 -18.12 8.92 47.45
C PRO A 574 -19.13 7.76 47.18
N GLY A 575 -18.87 6.55 47.70
CA GLY A 575 -19.83 5.44 47.69
C GLY A 575 -19.59 4.50 48.88
N VAL A 576 -20.64 3.95 49.48
CA VAL A 576 -20.61 3.32 50.83
C VAL A 576 -21.12 1.87 50.77
N VAL A 577 -20.76 1.03 51.78
CA VAL A 577 -21.34 -0.31 52.10
C VAL A 577 -20.76 -1.45 51.21
N GLN A 578 -20.33 -2.65 51.67
CA GLN A 578 -20.37 -3.31 53.01
C GLN A 578 -19.13 -4.20 53.30
N GLN A 579 -19.06 -4.73 54.53
CA GLN A 579 -18.01 -5.63 55.06
C GLN A 579 -18.12 -7.10 54.60
N ARG A 580 -16.99 -7.83 54.60
CA ARG A 580 -16.74 -9.00 55.49
C ARG A 580 -15.34 -9.62 55.29
N GLY A 581 -14.78 -10.19 56.36
CA GLY A 581 -13.78 -11.29 56.29
C GLY A 581 -12.30 -10.90 56.28
N GLY A 582 -11.77 -10.49 57.43
CA GLY A 582 -10.40 -9.98 57.55
C GLY A 582 -9.26 -10.95 57.23
N ALA A 583 -8.18 -10.38 56.70
CA ALA A 583 -6.81 -10.85 56.89
C ALA A 583 -5.87 -9.63 57.02
N ARG A 584 -5.05 -9.64 58.07
CA ARG A 584 -3.83 -8.83 58.33
C ARG A 584 -3.71 -7.49 57.61
N ALA A 585 -3.70 -6.40 58.39
CA ALA A 585 -3.26 -5.09 57.93
C ALA A 585 -1.82 -5.16 57.40
N PHE A 586 -1.67 -5.26 56.07
CA PHE A 586 -0.45 -4.84 55.42
C PHE A 586 -0.35 -3.33 55.59
N VAL A 587 0.75 -2.90 56.22
CA VAL A 587 1.10 -1.50 56.31
C VAL A 587 1.28 -1.01 54.88
N LEU A 588 0.34 -0.21 54.38
CA LEU A 588 0.63 0.69 53.27
C LEU A 588 1.59 1.75 53.81
N GLN A 589 2.86 1.38 53.90
CA GLN A 589 3.93 2.33 53.65
C GLN A 589 3.67 2.82 52.23
N ALA A 590 3.02 3.98 52.14
CA ALA A 590 3.41 4.93 51.14
C ALA A 590 4.89 5.23 51.43
N GLU A 591 5.78 4.41 50.86
CA GLU A 591 7.12 4.85 50.58
C GLU A 591 6.98 6.05 49.66
N PHE A 592 6.91 7.23 50.27
CA PHE A 592 7.39 8.45 49.65
C PHE A 592 8.87 8.21 49.38
N ALA A 593 9.14 7.51 48.28
CA ALA A 593 10.43 7.50 47.62
C ALA A 593 10.64 8.92 47.08
N THR A 594 11.02 9.82 47.99
CA THR A 594 11.63 11.10 47.69
C THR A 594 12.90 10.78 46.93
N ARG A 595 12.79 10.65 45.60
CA ARG A 595 13.95 10.39 44.75
C ARG A 595 14.95 11.50 45.02
N PRO A 596 16.24 11.18 45.20
CA PRO A 596 17.19 12.17 45.67
C PRO A 596 17.21 13.39 44.75
N ALA A 597 17.11 14.58 45.33
CA ALA A 597 17.51 15.79 44.64
C ALA A 597 19.05 15.79 44.48
N ASN A 598 19.58 16.75 43.72
CA ASN A 598 21.03 16.94 43.56
C ASN A 598 21.78 15.78 42.85
N GLN A 599 21.31 15.36 41.66
CA GLN A 599 21.93 14.30 40.87
C GLN A 599 22.65 14.79 39.61
N TYR A 600 23.73 14.11 39.24
CA TYR A 600 24.51 14.34 38.01
C TYR A 600 24.91 13.03 37.32
N GLN A 601 25.34 13.12 36.06
CA GLN A 601 25.85 11.98 35.31
C GLN A 601 26.91 12.43 34.30
N ASN A 602 28.18 12.08 34.54
CA ASN A 602 29.32 12.53 33.74
C ASN A 602 29.74 11.60 32.60
N ARG A 603 29.12 10.42 32.46
CA ARG A 603 29.42 9.44 31.41
C ARG A 603 28.17 9.16 30.58
N THR A 604 28.33 9.06 29.28
CA THR A 604 27.27 8.55 28.40
C THR A 604 26.87 7.12 28.81
N GLY A 605 25.59 6.82 28.74
CA GLY A 605 25.10 5.44 28.82
C GLY A 605 24.79 4.88 30.22
N GLN A 606 24.67 5.71 31.28
CA GLN A 606 24.35 5.20 32.63
C GLN A 606 22.84 4.97 32.83
N ALA A 607 22.49 3.91 33.55
CA ALA A 607 21.10 3.58 33.89
C ALA A 607 20.51 4.40 35.04
N ALA A 608 21.34 5.12 35.82
CA ALA A 608 20.91 6.07 36.83
C ALA A 608 21.87 7.25 36.89
N CYS A 609 21.41 8.36 37.46
CA CYS A 609 22.30 9.45 37.85
C CYS A 609 22.89 9.18 39.24
N VAL A 610 24.02 9.81 39.52
CA VAL A 610 24.78 9.67 40.77
C VAL A 610 24.51 10.89 41.65
N LEU A 611 24.46 10.70 42.96
CA LEU A 611 24.37 11.79 43.92
C LEU A 611 25.61 12.68 43.85
N CYS A 612 25.43 14.00 43.95
CA CYS A 612 26.57 14.88 44.21
C CYS A 612 27.17 14.58 45.60
N PRO A 613 28.49 14.67 45.80
CA PRO A 613 29.07 14.53 47.13
C PRO A 613 28.64 15.69 48.03
N ALA A 614 28.64 15.45 49.36
CA ALA A 614 28.39 16.51 50.34
C ALA A 614 29.33 17.72 50.10
N GLY A 615 28.81 18.92 50.34
CA GLY A 615 29.49 20.17 50.01
C GLY A 615 29.45 20.57 48.53
N SER A 616 28.80 19.80 47.65
CA SER A 616 28.57 20.17 46.24
C SER A 616 27.10 20.09 45.87
N SER A 617 26.64 20.95 44.96
CA SER A 617 25.31 20.80 44.36
C SER A 617 25.24 21.14 42.88
N THR A 618 24.02 21.03 42.37
CA THR A 618 23.61 21.28 40.99
C THR A 618 22.39 22.20 40.96
N SER A 619 22.24 22.99 39.89
CA SER A 619 21.15 23.98 39.74
C SER A 619 20.02 23.48 38.83
N ASP A 620 20.37 22.91 37.68
CA ASP A 620 19.44 22.68 36.56
C ASP A 620 19.27 21.20 36.21
N THR A 621 18.14 20.82 35.61
CA THR A 621 17.97 19.42 35.17
C THR A 621 18.98 19.04 34.09
N GLY A 622 19.63 17.89 34.23
CA GLY A 622 20.54 17.35 33.21
C GLY A 622 22.04 17.57 33.48
N ASN A 623 22.45 17.63 34.75
CA ASN A 623 23.84 17.95 35.11
C ASN A 623 24.85 16.89 34.67
N THR A 624 25.92 17.35 34.04
CA THR A 624 27.10 16.54 33.72
C THR A 624 28.15 16.52 34.83
N GLN A 625 28.08 17.46 35.79
CA GLN A 625 29.01 17.61 36.90
C GLN A 625 28.35 18.32 38.09
N CYS A 626 28.90 18.14 39.29
CA CYS A 626 28.53 18.90 40.48
C CYS A 626 29.46 20.09 40.68
N TYR A 627 28.95 21.18 41.23
CA TYR A 627 29.72 22.36 41.58
C TYR A 627 29.86 22.48 43.11
N PRO A 628 31.02 22.87 43.65
CA PRO A 628 31.18 23.09 45.08
C PRO A 628 30.24 24.20 45.56
N CYS A 629 29.68 24.07 46.76
CA CYS A 629 28.81 25.10 47.33
C CYS A 629 29.52 26.46 47.36
N PRO A 630 28.88 27.56 46.89
CA PRO A 630 29.45 28.90 47.00
C PRO A 630 29.59 29.33 48.46
N LEU A 631 30.37 30.40 48.68
CA LEU A 631 30.53 31.02 50.00
C LEU A 631 29.16 31.35 50.61
N GLY A 632 29.10 31.31 51.95
CA GLY A 632 27.84 31.46 52.68
C GLY A 632 26.92 30.23 52.65
N THR A 633 27.16 29.23 51.80
CA THR A 633 26.28 28.04 51.69
C THR A 633 27.02 26.73 51.95
N TYR A 634 26.29 25.71 52.43
CA TYR A 634 26.85 24.40 52.78
C TYR A 634 25.89 23.26 52.38
N SER A 635 26.40 22.03 52.26
CA SER A 635 25.56 20.84 52.11
C SER A 635 26.11 19.67 52.93
N THR A 636 25.32 19.17 53.88
CA THR A 636 25.73 18.12 54.85
C THR A 636 25.66 16.70 54.31
N SER A 637 24.92 16.46 53.23
CA SER A 637 24.72 15.11 52.68
C SER A 637 24.62 15.14 51.16
N PRO A 638 24.86 14.00 50.48
CA PRO A 638 24.84 13.90 49.02
C PRO A 638 23.51 14.29 48.34
N GLU A 639 22.43 14.31 49.11
CA GLU A 639 21.05 14.46 48.65
C GLU A 639 20.53 15.90 48.85
N MET A 640 21.31 16.75 49.54
CA MET A 640 20.96 18.14 49.84
C MET A 640 21.62 19.10 48.86
N ASN A 641 20.82 20.02 48.33
CA ASN A 641 21.33 21.22 47.65
C ASN A 641 22.06 22.13 48.65
N CYS A 642 22.91 23.03 48.14
CA CYS A 642 23.60 24.01 48.99
C CYS A 642 22.57 24.95 49.66
N VAL A 643 22.51 24.89 50.99
CA VAL A 643 21.62 25.72 51.82
C VAL A 643 22.42 26.86 52.45
N PRO A 644 21.82 28.06 52.61
CA PRO A 644 22.51 29.18 53.27
C PRO A 644 22.80 28.86 54.74
N ALA A 645 23.98 29.27 55.21
CA ALA A 645 24.34 29.20 56.63
C ALA A 645 23.29 29.96 57.46
N PRO A 646 22.79 29.40 58.57
CA PRO A 646 21.79 30.08 59.40
C PRO A 646 22.39 31.33 60.07
N GLU A 647 21.54 32.32 60.36
CA GLU A 647 21.90 33.53 61.12
C GLU A 647 22.75 33.21 62.36
N GLY A 648 23.78 34.02 62.60
CA GLY A 648 24.78 33.79 63.64
C GLY A 648 25.89 32.83 63.23
N SER A 649 25.86 32.26 62.03
CA SER A 649 26.91 31.41 61.46
C SER A 649 27.41 31.96 60.13
N TYR A 650 28.56 31.44 59.68
CA TYR A 650 29.18 31.77 58.40
C TYR A 650 29.79 30.55 57.70
N VAL A 651 30.02 30.68 56.40
CA VAL A 651 30.80 29.73 55.57
C VAL A 651 31.79 30.51 54.73
N GLY A 652 33.05 30.53 55.17
CA GLY A 652 34.16 31.24 54.51
C GLY A 652 34.96 30.43 53.49
N THR A 653 34.48 29.24 53.10
CA THR A 653 35.16 28.35 52.15
C THR A 653 34.16 27.71 51.22
N THR A 654 34.45 27.72 49.91
CA THR A 654 33.65 26.98 48.92
C THR A 654 33.73 25.49 49.18
N GLY A 655 32.65 24.75 48.89
CA GLY A 655 32.63 23.30 49.04
C GLY A 655 32.31 22.80 50.47
N ALA A 656 31.82 23.68 51.34
CA ALA A 656 31.66 23.36 52.76
C ALA A 656 30.55 22.33 53.04
N THR A 657 30.87 21.35 53.90
CA THR A 657 29.91 20.36 54.39
C THR A 657 29.19 20.79 55.68
N ALA A 658 29.67 21.86 56.32
CA ALA A 658 29.12 22.43 57.55
C ALA A 658 29.35 23.94 57.61
N TYR A 659 28.58 24.64 58.45
CA TYR A 659 28.78 26.04 58.79
C TYR A 659 29.56 26.20 60.09
N THR A 660 30.21 27.35 60.27
CA THR A 660 30.90 27.71 61.52
C THR A 660 30.10 28.77 62.26
N ALA A 661 29.79 28.54 63.54
CA ALA A 661 29.13 29.56 64.36
C ALA A 661 30.06 30.76 64.60
N CYS A 662 29.53 31.99 64.52
CA CYS A 662 30.33 33.21 64.70
C CYS A 662 31.06 33.21 66.04
N PRO A 663 32.38 33.47 66.08
CA PRO A 663 33.14 33.55 67.32
C PRO A 663 32.67 34.74 68.17
N THR A 664 32.91 34.66 69.48
CA THR A 664 32.61 35.75 70.41
C THR A 664 33.33 37.03 70.00
N GLY A 665 32.62 38.16 70.04
CA GLY A 665 33.06 39.43 69.47
C GLY A 665 32.59 39.70 68.03
N THR A 666 31.96 38.70 67.38
CA THR A 666 31.40 38.84 66.03
C THR A 666 29.94 38.36 66.00
N PHE A 667 29.22 38.72 64.94
CA PHE A 667 27.83 38.33 64.70
C PHE A 667 27.54 38.08 63.22
N SER A 668 26.38 37.50 62.93
CA SER A 668 25.82 37.44 61.57
C SER A 668 24.31 37.60 61.67
N ASN A 669 23.75 38.63 61.04
CA ASN A 669 22.33 38.99 61.13
C ASN A 669 21.49 38.47 59.94
N SER A 670 22.12 37.73 59.02
CA SER A 670 21.50 37.26 57.77
C SER A 670 21.90 35.82 57.50
N ALA A 671 21.01 35.08 56.85
CA ALA A 671 21.34 33.75 56.34
C ALA A 671 22.25 33.87 55.11
N GLY A 672 23.22 32.97 54.97
CA GLY A 672 24.15 32.98 53.84
C GLY A 672 25.42 33.82 54.04
N ALA A 673 25.79 34.15 55.27
CA ALA A 673 26.96 34.98 55.54
C ALA A 673 28.29 34.28 55.18
N GLU A 674 29.14 34.94 54.41
CA GLU A 674 30.47 34.43 54.03
C GLU A 674 31.51 34.61 55.15
N ALA A 675 31.31 35.62 55.99
CA ALA A 675 32.10 35.94 57.19
C ALA A 675 31.18 36.52 58.27
N CYS A 676 31.68 36.61 59.51
CA CYS A 676 30.95 37.28 60.59
C CYS A 676 31.38 38.75 60.72
N ASP A 677 30.40 39.62 60.85
CA ASP A 677 30.61 41.04 61.13
C ASP A 677 31.19 41.23 62.54
N ILE A 678 32.16 42.13 62.67
CA ILE A 678 32.73 42.47 63.98
C ILE A 678 31.75 43.34 64.79
N CYS A 679 31.65 43.09 66.09
CA CYS A 679 31.00 44.05 66.98
C CYS A 679 31.81 45.35 66.97
N VAL A 680 31.18 46.46 66.58
CA VAL A 680 31.81 47.79 66.62
C VAL A 680 32.17 48.19 68.06
N ALA A 681 33.06 49.18 68.20
CA ALA A 681 33.46 49.69 69.50
C ALA A 681 32.23 50.12 70.32
N GLY A 682 32.22 49.76 71.62
CA GLY A 682 31.08 49.94 72.51
C GLY A 682 30.01 48.83 72.44
N GLN A 683 30.20 47.82 71.59
CA GLN A 683 29.37 46.61 71.55
C GLN A 683 30.20 45.34 71.80
N TYR A 684 29.53 44.24 72.13
CA TYR A 684 30.14 42.94 72.44
C TYR A 684 29.23 41.77 72.07
N ALA A 685 29.81 40.60 71.78
CA ALA A 685 29.06 39.36 71.53
C ALA A 685 29.64 38.23 72.38
N ASN A 686 28.96 37.88 73.47
CA ASN A 686 29.47 36.96 74.50
C ASN A 686 29.14 35.48 74.27
N VAL A 687 28.49 35.14 73.16
CA VAL A 687 28.02 33.78 72.84
C VAL A 687 28.44 33.43 71.42
N LYS A 688 28.98 32.23 71.20
CA LYS A 688 29.21 31.72 69.85
C LYS A 688 27.87 31.57 69.13
N GLY A 689 27.78 31.96 67.87
CA GLY A 689 26.49 31.93 67.15
C GLY A 689 25.64 33.20 67.34
N SER A 690 26.24 34.31 67.78
CA SER A 690 25.49 35.56 68.03
C SER A 690 24.89 36.12 66.74
N LYS A 691 23.58 36.36 66.73
CA LYS A 691 22.85 36.98 65.60
C LYS A 691 22.94 38.51 65.55
N ALA A 692 23.31 39.11 66.68
CA ALA A 692 23.49 40.55 66.85
C ALA A 692 24.45 40.82 68.01
N CYS A 693 25.13 41.96 67.98
CA CYS A 693 25.93 42.43 69.10
C CYS A 693 25.07 43.10 70.17
N LYS A 694 25.52 43.01 71.42
CA LYS A 694 24.92 43.67 72.58
C LYS A 694 25.67 44.96 72.88
N THR A 695 24.96 46.02 73.24
CA THR A 695 25.56 47.30 73.64
C THR A 695 26.20 47.19 75.03
N CYS A 696 27.39 47.75 75.22
CA CYS A 696 27.99 47.86 76.56
C CYS A 696 27.13 48.75 77.46
N GLY A 697 26.75 48.23 78.63
CA GLY A 697 26.08 49.00 79.67
C GLY A 697 26.95 50.13 80.22
N ALA A 698 26.30 51.12 80.85
CA ALA A 698 26.98 52.28 81.41
C ALA A 698 28.15 51.86 82.33
N GLY A 699 29.27 52.57 82.18
CA GLY A 699 30.51 52.36 82.94
C GLY A 699 31.39 51.24 82.42
N SER A 700 30.99 50.56 81.36
CA SER A 700 31.81 49.56 80.66
C SER A 700 32.01 49.95 79.20
N TRP A 701 33.12 49.50 78.62
CA TRP A 701 33.54 49.83 77.26
C TRP A 701 34.03 48.58 76.51
N SER A 702 34.14 48.70 75.19
CA SER A 702 34.67 47.67 74.29
C SER A 702 35.43 48.34 73.15
N SER A 703 36.65 47.89 72.86
CA SER A 703 37.47 48.34 71.72
C SER A 703 36.96 47.86 70.36
N GLY A 704 35.83 47.15 70.32
CA GLY A 704 35.37 46.38 69.16
C GLY A 704 35.91 44.96 69.17
N ALA A 705 35.25 44.07 68.42
CA ALA A 705 35.50 42.63 68.37
C ALA A 705 35.53 41.92 69.76
N ALA A 706 34.88 42.49 70.78
CA ALA A 706 35.02 42.03 72.16
C ALA A 706 33.98 40.96 72.55
N ALA A 707 34.43 39.92 73.26
CA ALA A 707 33.57 38.92 73.88
C ALA A 707 32.81 39.46 75.11
N SER A 708 33.31 40.53 75.75
CA SER A 708 32.75 41.14 76.94
C SER A 708 33.16 42.61 77.06
N CYS A 709 32.35 43.42 77.74
CA CYS A 709 32.72 44.80 78.05
C CYS A 709 33.65 44.85 79.26
N THR A 710 34.71 45.63 79.16
CA THR A 710 35.63 45.90 80.27
C THR A 710 35.06 47.05 81.11
N LYS A 711 35.08 46.94 82.44
CA LYS A 711 34.68 48.05 83.33
C LYS A 711 35.71 49.17 83.26
N CYS A 712 35.26 50.43 83.30
CA CYS A 712 36.16 51.55 83.48
C CYS A 712 36.86 51.49 84.85
N LEU A 713 38.17 51.76 84.85
CA LEU A 713 38.95 51.91 86.08
C LEU A 713 38.50 53.14 86.86
N PRO A 714 38.69 53.18 88.20
CA PRO A 714 38.52 54.39 88.98
C PRO A 714 39.28 55.57 88.35
N GLY A 715 38.64 56.74 88.38
CA GLY A 715 39.02 57.94 87.64
C GLY A 715 38.30 58.08 86.28
N TYR A 716 37.73 57.02 85.73
CA TYR A 716 37.12 57.05 84.40
C TYR A 716 35.63 56.66 84.42
N TYR A 717 34.92 57.04 83.36
CA TYR A 717 33.52 56.71 83.12
C TYR A 717 33.28 56.33 81.65
N ALA A 718 32.15 55.69 81.37
CA ALA A 718 31.69 55.40 80.02
C ALA A 718 30.16 55.51 79.93
N SER A 719 29.66 56.24 78.93
CA SER A 719 28.24 56.18 78.56
C SER A 719 27.90 54.79 77.99
N PRO A 720 26.61 54.37 77.99
CA PRO A 720 26.17 53.18 77.26
C PRO A 720 26.67 53.23 75.80
N GLY A 721 27.22 52.11 75.31
CA GLY A 721 27.75 52.03 73.95
C GLY A 721 29.09 52.75 73.72
N SER A 722 29.84 53.12 74.76
CA SER A 722 31.12 53.80 74.57
C SER A 722 32.25 52.86 74.12
N GLY A 723 32.94 53.24 73.05
CA GLY A 723 34.13 52.54 72.53
C GLY A 723 35.39 52.66 73.40
N MET A 724 35.40 53.55 74.39
CA MET A 724 36.50 53.72 75.35
C MET A 724 36.02 54.34 76.67
N CYS A 725 36.85 54.28 77.71
CA CYS A 725 36.63 55.04 78.93
C CYS A 725 37.10 56.48 78.78
N SER A 726 36.22 57.43 79.09
CA SER A 726 36.58 58.85 79.19
C SER A 726 37.07 59.18 80.61
N PRO A 727 38.14 59.99 80.78
CA PRO A 727 38.57 60.43 82.10
C PRO A 727 37.53 61.37 82.71
N CYS A 728 37.30 61.27 84.02
CA CYS A 728 36.52 62.28 84.72
C CYS A 728 37.20 63.65 84.59
N LYS A 729 36.43 64.63 84.11
CA LYS A 729 36.89 66.01 83.95
C LYS A 729 37.25 66.60 85.33
N PRO A 730 38.18 67.56 85.42
CA PRO A 730 38.54 68.16 86.70
C PRO A 730 37.31 68.74 87.41
N GLY A 731 37.20 68.50 88.72
CA GLY A 731 35.98 68.76 89.48
C GLY A 731 35.01 67.57 89.59
N SER A 732 35.21 66.48 88.85
CA SER A 732 34.48 65.22 89.04
C SER A 732 35.42 64.04 89.28
N PHE A 733 34.89 62.96 89.85
CA PHE A 733 35.64 61.77 90.24
C PHE A 733 34.87 60.48 89.97
N SER A 734 35.58 59.37 90.03
CA SER A 734 35.04 58.02 89.95
C SER A 734 35.86 57.12 90.88
N ASN A 735 35.32 56.78 92.06
CA ASN A 735 36.03 55.96 93.06
C ASN A 735 35.78 54.46 92.91
N VAL A 736 34.85 54.05 92.05
CA VAL A 736 34.47 52.66 91.81
C VAL A 736 34.74 52.25 90.36
N SER A 737 35.03 50.98 90.14
CA SER A 737 35.12 50.44 88.78
C SER A 737 33.73 50.25 88.18
N GLY A 738 33.55 50.62 86.91
CA GLY A 738 32.25 50.49 86.23
C GLY A 738 31.32 51.70 86.39
N MET A 739 31.85 52.90 86.60
CA MET A 739 31.04 54.12 86.80
C MET A 739 30.44 54.64 85.47
N GLY A 740 29.11 54.73 85.38
CA GLY A 740 28.41 55.22 84.17
C GLY A 740 28.51 56.72 83.91
N VAL A 741 28.64 57.52 84.98
CA VAL A 741 28.72 58.99 84.97
C VAL A 741 29.64 59.39 86.13
N CYS A 742 30.55 60.35 85.93
CA CYS A 742 31.38 60.85 87.02
C CYS A 742 30.56 61.60 88.06
N LEU A 743 30.87 61.38 89.34
CA LEU A 743 30.26 62.12 90.45
C LEU A 743 30.97 63.48 90.63
N GLY A 744 30.21 64.53 90.96
CA GLY A 744 30.81 65.82 91.34
C GLY A 744 31.68 65.69 92.60
N CYS A 745 32.82 66.38 92.64
CA CYS A 745 33.71 66.32 93.79
C CYS A 745 32.97 66.71 95.09
N PRO A 746 33.01 65.90 96.16
CA PRO A 746 32.20 66.13 97.34
C PRO A 746 32.71 67.31 98.17
N LEU A 747 31.79 67.95 98.91
CA LEU A 747 32.07 69.07 99.79
C LEU A 747 33.22 68.80 100.76
N GLY A 748 34.17 69.73 100.85
CA GLY A 748 35.40 69.64 101.64
C GLY A 748 36.57 68.95 100.92
N ARG A 749 36.38 68.50 99.67
CA ARG A 749 37.43 67.88 98.86
C ARG A 749 37.61 68.61 97.53
N GLN A 750 38.75 68.36 96.88
CA GLN A 750 39.11 68.84 95.54
C GLN A 750 39.47 67.67 94.62
N CYS A 751 39.15 67.85 93.34
CA CYS A 751 39.41 66.91 92.27
C CYS A 751 40.21 67.63 91.16
N PRO A 752 41.51 67.94 91.41
CA PRO A 752 42.27 68.87 90.58
C PRO A 752 42.68 68.30 89.23
N SER A 753 42.93 67.00 89.18
CA SER A 753 43.43 66.29 88.01
C SER A 753 42.30 65.71 87.17
N ILE A 754 42.56 65.55 85.87
CA ILE A 754 41.81 64.59 85.05
C ILE A 754 41.92 63.20 85.67
N ALA A 755 40.86 62.41 85.52
CA ALA A 755 40.77 61.06 86.07
C ALA A 755 41.01 60.94 87.59
N THR A 756 40.47 61.88 88.38
CA THR A 756 40.54 61.79 89.85
C THR A 756 39.83 60.52 90.33
N LYS A 757 40.60 59.60 90.92
CA LYS A 757 40.09 58.34 91.51
C LYS A 757 39.45 58.60 92.87
N GLU A 758 40.22 59.23 93.75
CA GLU A 758 39.80 59.59 95.10
C GLU A 758 39.87 61.10 95.27
N PRO A 759 38.75 61.77 95.61
CA PRO A 759 38.73 63.19 95.94
C PRO A 759 39.72 63.48 97.05
N GLN A 760 40.60 64.45 96.85
CA GLN A 760 41.62 64.79 97.84
C GLN A 760 41.04 65.76 98.87
N PRO A 761 41.20 65.52 100.19
CA PRO A 761 40.74 66.45 101.20
C PRO A 761 41.45 67.80 101.03
N CYS A 762 40.72 68.91 101.15
CA CYS A 762 41.32 70.23 101.02
C CYS A 762 42.57 70.35 101.92
N PRO A 763 43.73 70.78 101.39
CA PRO A 763 44.92 70.99 102.21
C PRO A 763 44.65 72.05 103.28
N LYS A 764 45.41 72.00 104.36
CA LYS A 764 45.34 72.98 105.44
C LYS A 764 45.45 74.40 104.85
N GLY A 765 44.58 75.30 105.29
CA GLY A 765 44.41 76.64 104.73
C GLY A 765 43.50 76.76 103.50
N SER A 766 42.76 75.71 103.14
CA SER A 766 41.78 75.77 102.04
C SER A 766 40.50 74.99 102.37
N TYR A 767 39.43 75.26 101.63
CA TYR A 767 38.10 74.67 101.82
C TYR A 767 37.35 74.45 100.51
N SER A 768 36.29 73.65 100.53
CA SER A 768 35.42 73.41 99.38
C SER A 768 33.95 73.36 99.82
N ASN A 769 33.13 74.30 99.35
CA ASN A 769 31.73 74.49 99.74
C ASN A 769 30.72 74.30 98.59
N LYS A 770 31.17 73.82 97.43
CA LYS A 770 30.31 73.44 96.29
C LYS A 770 30.70 72.06 95.80
N GLU A 771 29.71 71.26 95.42
CA GLU A 771 29.97 70.02 94.68
C GLU A 771 30.56 70.37 93.31
N GLY A 772 31.43 69.50 92.79
CA GLY A 772 32.09 69.76 91.52
C GLY A 772 33.42 70.54 91.61
N ALA A 773 33.94 70.79 92.82
CA ALA A 773 35.13 71.62 93.00
C ALA A 773 36.42 70.99 92.43
N ARG A 774 36.98 71.61 91.38
CA ARG A 774 38.31 71.26 90.82
C ARG A 774 39.43 71.53 91.81
N LEU A 775 39.46 72.72 92.41
CA LEU A 775 40.47 73.14 93.37
C LEU A 775 39.76 73.69 94.62
N CYS A 776 40.34 73.49 95.80
CA CYS A 776 39.81 74.09 97.02
C CYS A 776 40.08 75.60 97.01
N THR A 777 39.07 76.36 97.41
CA THR A 777 39.17 77.81 97.64
C THR A 777 40.13 78.04 98.81
N LEU A 778 41.10 78.93 98.64
CA LEU A 778 41.99 79.30 99.75
C LEU A 778 41.20 80.01 100.85
N CYS A 779 41.58 79.80 102.10
CA CYS A 779 41.09 80.62 103.20
C CYS A 779 41.50 82.07 102.96
N ALA A 780 40.51 82.98 102.99
CA ALA A 780 40.73 84.41 102.88
C ALA A 780 41.57 84.94 104.05
N ALA A 781 42.14 86.14 103.91
CA ALA A 781 42.93 86.76 104.98
C ALA A 781 42.16 86.80 106.32
N ASN A 782 42.88 86.57 107.43
CA ASN A 782 42.34 86.39 108.79
C ASN A 782 41.42 85.17 108.99
N THR A 783 41.34 84.26 108.03
CA THR A 783 40.77 82.92 108.21
C THR A 783 41.84 81.85 107.94
N TYR A 784 41.78 80.75 108.69
CA TYR A 784 42.74 79.65 108.61
C TYR A 784 42.01 78.32 108.59
N GLN A 785 42.73 77.26 108.22
CA GLN A 785 42.20 75.91 108.36
C GLN A 785 43.32 74.92 108.73
N ASP A 786 43.33 74.50 109.98
CA ASP A 786 44.29 73.60 110.60
C ASP A 786 44.02 72.12 110.32
N VAL A 787 42.82 71.76 109.85
CA VAL A 787 42.41 70.38 109.56
C VAL A 787 42.19 70.19 108.05
N ARG A 788 42.64 69.06 107.49
CA ARG A 788 42.38 68.74 106.07
C ARG A 788 40.89 68.41 105.84
N GLY A 789 40.38 68.65 104.64
CA GLY A 789 39.09 68.11 104.20
C GLY A 789 37.85 68.94 104.54
N GLN A 790 38.02 70.24 104.80
CA GLN A 790 37.01 71.06 105.47
C GLN A 790 36.14 71.87 104.50
N ARG A 791 34.87 72.09 104.89
CA ARG A 791 33.85 72.79 104.08
C ARG A 791 33.85 74.32 104.25
N GLY A 792 34.67 74.83 105.16
CA GLY A 792 34.86 76.25 105.44
C GLY A 792 36.17 76.50 106.20
N CYS A 793 36.49 77.77 106.43
CA CYS A 793 37.66 78.18 107.22
C CYS A 793 37.25 78.66 108.61
N LYS A 794 38.12 78.46 109.59
CA LYS A 794 37.99 79.01 110.94
C LYS A 794 38.48 80.47 110.94
N VAL A 795 37.87 81.34 111.71
CA VAL A 795 38.34 82.74 111.88
C VAL A 795 39.51 82.76 112.87
N CYS A 796 40.52 83.60 112.65
CA CYS A 796 41.59 83.81 113.63
C CYS A 796 41.04 84.38 114.94
N ALA A 797 41.49 83.84 116.08
CA ALA A 797 41.19 84.42 117.39
C ALA A 797 41.88 85.78 117.57
N SER A 798 41.27 86.66 118.36
CA SER A 798 41.77 88.01 118.65
C SER A 798 43.25 88.00 119.08
N GLY A 799 44.07 88.87 118.48
CA GLY A 799 45.53 88.92 118.69
C GLY A 799 46.35 88.04 117.74
N TYR A 800 45.71 87.18 116.94
CA TYR A 800 46.36 86.35 115.93
C TYR A 800 45.88 86.71 114.52
N THR A 801 46.74 86.57 113.51
CA THR A 801 46.42 86.88 112.10
C THR A 801 47.15 85.94 111.15
N THR A 802 46.65 85.82 109.91
CA THR A 802 47.36 85.22 108.78
C THR A 802 48.42 86.14 108.15
N ARG A 803 48.63 87.34 108.72
CA ARG A 803 49.50 88.42 108.19
C ARG A 803 49.09 88.86 106.79
N GLY A 804 47.78 88.91 106.52
CA GLY A 804 47.21 89.26 105.21
C GLY A 804 47.32 88.18 104.14
N LEU A 805 48.07 87.10 104.38
CA LEU A 805 48.20 86.00 103.44
C LEU A 805 46.92 85.16 103.42
N GLN A 806 46.56 84.70 102.21
CA GLN A 806 45.57 83.64 102.02
C GLN A 806 46.22 82.26 102.26
N GLY A 807 45.41 81.21 102.37
CA GLY A 807 45.91 79.84 102.35
C GLY A 807 46.56 79.34 103.65
N GLN A 808 46.37 80.02 104.79
CA GLN A 808 47.12 79.70 106.02
C GLN A 808 46.53 78.55 106.84
N SER A 809 47.41 77.68 107.33
CA SER A 809 47.08 76.51 108.16
C SER A 809 46.97 76.81 109.65
N ALA A 810 47.45 77.97 110.10
CA ALA A 810 47.37 78.46 111.47
C ALA A 810 47.47 79.99 111.47
N CYS A 811 46.93 80.64 112.51
CA CYS A 811 47.14 82.07 112.73
C CYS A 811 48.40 82.28 113.57
N GLN A 812 49.20 83.30 113.27
CA GLN A 812 50.38 83.66 114.04
C GLN A 812 50.09 84.85 114.96
N PRO A 813 50.70 84.92 116.15
CA PRO A 813 50.55 86.07 117.03
C PRO A 813 51.13 87.32 116.36
N MET A 814 50.47 88.46 116.54
CA MET A 814 50.98 89.75 116.10
C MET A 814 52.22 90.13 116.91
N ARG A 815 53.42 90.04 116.31
CA ARG A 815 54.66 90.51 116.96
C ARG A 815 54.76 92.03 116.85
N THR A 816 54.77 92.70 117.99
CA THR A 816 55.21 94.10 118.13
C THR A 816 56.75 94.16 118.00
N GLN A 817 57.26 95.04 117.14
CA GLN A 817 58.71 95.20 116.96
C GLN A 817 59.29 96.18 117.99
N THR A 818 60.41 95.82 118.61
CA THR A 818 61.30 96.74 119.33
C THR A 818 62.70 96.69 118.73
N ARG A 819 63.27 97.86 118.39
CA ARG A 819 64.59 98.00 117.77
C ARG A 819 65.72 97.89 118.81
N ARG A 820 66.85 97.27 118.44
CA ARG A 820 68.15 97.41 119.10
C ARG A 820 69.25 97.44 118.03
N MET A 821 70.11 98.47 118.02
CA MET A 821 71.22 98.59 117.07
C MET A 821 72.56 98.10 117.68
N LEU A 822 73.49 97.76 116.79
CA LEU A 822 74.74 97.04 117.07
C LEU A 822 75.86 97.93 117.67
N ARG A 823 76.84 97.27 118.29
CA ARG A 823 78.26 97.59 118.11
C ARG A 823 79.03 96.33 117.72
N SER A 824 79.93 96.48 116.76
CA SER A 824 80.78 95.46 116.15
C SER A 824 82.16 95.41 116.81
N HIS A 825 82.93 94.34 116.57
CA HIS A 825 84.40 94.43 116.53
C HIS A 825 85.02 93.40 115.56
N PHE A 826 86.27 93.67 115.19
CA PHE A 826 87.10 93.07 114.16
C PHE A 826 87.93 91.86 114.67
N SER A 827 88.48 91.08 113.73
CA SER A 827 89.53 90.05 113.91
C SER A 827 89.09 88.77 114.66
N SER A 828 89.54 87.55 114.29
CA SER A 828 90.50 87.13 113.24
C SER A 828 90.06 85.80 112.64
#